data_AF-A0A660PN75-F1
#
_entry.id   AF-A0A660PN75-F1
#
_cell.length_a   1.000
_cell.length_b   1.000
_cell.length_c   1.000
_cell.angle_alpha   90.00
_cell.angle_beta   90.00
_cell.angle_gamma   90.00
#
_symmetry.space_group_name_H-M   'P 1'
#
loop_
_entity.id
_entity.type
_entity.pdbx_description
1 polymer ?
#
loop_
_entity_poly.entity_id
_entity_poly.type
_entity_poly.pdbx_seq_one_letter_code
_entity_poly.pdbx_strand_id
1 'polypeptide(L)'
;MNVTDEDNDTVDIYFWRNHTGNWISSGQKQCENCSDYVAWFNYTYTCPSDLGNWTFFFNATDENGNVVSTPVGWHNITRDSITINYGGDGNSSDVNRSDSRPGSSVLLSMQVWDSDLNNYTVNIGNETLSLWVKKNGNEWAEMNASNNGTHYLLSFNPDCNYTPGVRAWKFNVTNDQCWFDSESQEFEIRIWGDLNNTIQTPDGNTNYTKGVESVILRAHVEDEGVCGNNITNLISEGTIYFNLTNQETGKTYQCNTSNGLVEEGDGWYNCTWDTSGKDVGWYNVTFYTDKNYYNPDTASVNFYLSSAPLLEEPLVIPSSGGWNRTYNYTVNVTDEDNDTVSVYFYLNSTKTGGVWEYQETKQCTNCDDTKLTFNRSYSCTQADQSDLTTWFAYFNASDAHSNTANVSFIVNHTVEKDLVSIEHLGGNNSEVNRSDTVTLSTYVYDYDSGVNTTGPSVRLYVMLNSTHWDSGVDATPNQGYYSYDFNATCNYTPGIREWKMNITNDPCFKDNESEEFIVKIYGFLENNLTSPNGETYEAGENITLVGNVTDRDCYSEPIANASVRFIINSSSGTYYCPGETEWVTNTTNVYVCNWNSSGKLMGWYDVRMISRKDYYNNGTFTKTNAFYLTTIPVLKYANVTPRSEGWAIEKNFSVNVSDEGDNVTVWLWIRNSTGEWQQVGQPQECKNCSNQMLTWNKTFTYTDVGTWYFKFNATDTEGNNRTTLVASGDYINNDDTFIVEKDDVEFIHVYGNETTTTKTSSTWLRVLVNDTDRGGLVTNAWPSANIQVEVTQNDNNYLVEGSTTTNASGYANYEFLADCTYDPGKQKWRMVVAASDSYYKSSYSDVWNVTLDMQCPEFNVTQIYSPNEVFEQNPFVLNATIWIRGRDAEGTNASLQTPSWEVLPSEVRYLGTIHAGVGQENTTNVVWTVNATDLVPYEDSYKLNVTANTSAPTPQGYYEDDNYTTVIAYKLKEAGPLDSFPVNVTPGSRFITRFECPSGDYRIGTVKINWSGSESLARVYLYNSSEWVEVVHSYHLNTTEEKNVSVLRGQIAPNGTGYCLAKVENLGNSNITLNSLAFRAYYKPKVSVLDIIPEVDGNETNGMVFGEDEVFNVSLKIQNS
;
A
#
# COMPACT_ATOMS: atom_id res chain seq x y z
N MET A 1 75.10 89.28 -40.54
CA MET A 1 76.42 89.68 -41.04
C MET A 1 76.54 91.18 -40.86
N ASN A 2 77.71 91.69 -40.48
CA ASN A 2 77.97 93.13 -40.47
C ASN A 2 78.76 93.47 -41.73
N VAL A 3 78.44 94.60 -42.39
CA VAL A 3 79.06 95.05 -43.64
C VAL A 3 79.48 96.50 -43.49
N THR A 4 80.75 96.77 -43.78
CA THR A 4 81.35 98.10 -43.80
C THR A 4 82.01 98.29 -45.16
N ASP A 5 81.81 99.47 -45.73
CA ASP A 5 82.53 99.97 -46.90
C ASP A 5 83.41 101.15 -46.47
N GLU A 6 84.61 101.29 -47.07
CA GLU A 6 85.55 102.36 -46.70
C GLU A 6 85.58 103.53 -47.71
N ASP A 7 85.11 103.33 -48.95
CA ASP A 7 85.06 104.35 -50.01
C ASP A 7 83.69 105.08 -50.09
N ASN A 8 82.72 104.63 -49.28
CA ASN A 8 81.35 105.14 -49.09
C ASN A 8 80.35 104.82 -50.24
N ASP A 9 80.62 103.76 -51.00
CA ASP A 9 79.79 103.29 -52.11
C ASP A 9 78.49 102.58 -51.63
N THR A 10 77.67 102.15 -52.58
CA THR A 10 76.51 101.26 -52.35
C THR A 10 76.94 99.80 -52.45
N VAL A 11 76.57 98.98 -51.46
CA VAL A 11 76.93 97.56 -51.38
C VAL A 11 75.69 96.66 -51.44
N ASP A 12 75.69 95.73 -52.38
CA ASP A 12 74.69 94.67 -52.55
C ASP A 12 75.12 93.40 -51.80
N ILE A 13 74.31 92.99 -50.83
CA ILE A 13 74.58 91.91 -49.87
C ILE A 13 73.62 90.74 -50.13
N TYR A 14 74.15 89.60 -50.53
CA TYR A 14 73.43 88.38 -50.88
C TYR A 14 73.58 87.29 -49.82
N PHE A 15 72.49 86.60 -49.50
CA PHE A 15 72.48 85.38 -48.70
C PHE A 15 72.39 84.14 -49.60
N TRP A 16 73.36 83.24 -49.50
CA TRP A 16 73.43 82.00 -50.28
C TRP A 16 73.35 80.78 -49.36
N ARG A 17 72.54 79.79 -49.73
CA ARG A 17 72.41 78.50 -49.02
C ARG A 17 72.49 77.32 -49.99
N ASN A 18 72.85 76.14 -49.49
CA ASN A 18 73.07 74.92 -50.27
C ASN A 18 72.78 73.68 -49.42
N HIS A 19 72.06 72.72 -50.02
CA HIS A 19 71.63 71.45 -49.42
C HIS A 19 71.95 70.27 -50.37
N THR A 20 71.58 70.42 -51.64
CA THR A 20 71.68 69.39 -52.68
C THR A 20 72.91 69.52 -53.60
N GLY A 21 73.90 70.33 -53.19
CA GLY A 21 75.15 70.59 -53.93
C GLY A 21 75.19 71.93 -54.65
N ASN A 22 74.05 72.54 -54.97
CA ASN A 22 73.96 73.84 -55.65
C ASN A 22 73.72 75.01 -54.69
N TRP A 23 74.42 76.12 -54.91
CA TRP A 23 74.21 77.38 -54.19
C TRP A 23 73.00 78.15 -54.71
N ILE A 24 72.09 78.52 -53.80
CA ILE A 24 70.84 79.21 -54.09
C ILE A 24 70.82 80.56 -53.37
N SER A 25 70.78 81.66 -54.12
CA SER A 25 70.54 82.99 -53.56
C SER A 25 69.13 83.04 -52.99
N SER A 26 69.05 83.30 -51.68
CA SER A 26 67.81 83.28 -50.89
C SER A 26 67.49 84.62 -50.25
N GLY A 27 68.15 85.68 -50.69
CA GLY A 27 67.88 87.06 -50.33
C GLY A 27 68.97 88.01 -50.80
N GLN A 28 68.58 89.24 -51.15
CA GLN A 28 69.46 90.38 -51.39
C GLN A 28 69.01 91.53 -50.48
N LYS A 29 69.97 92.29 -49.94
CA LYS A 29 69.77 93.57 -49.25
C LYS A 29 70.85 94.54 -49.73
N GLN A 30 70.52 95.82 -49.79
CA GLN A 30 71.42 96.87 -50.25
C GLN A 30 71.62 97.90 -49.13
N CYS A 31 72.82 98.45 -48.99
CA CYS A 31 73.09 99.60 -48.13
C CYS A 31 73.94 100.63 -48.89
N GLU A 32 73.72 101.91 -48.60
CA GLU A 32 74.51 103.05 -49.11
C GLU A 32 75.39 103.55 -47.96
N ASN A 33 76.68 103.88 -48.22
CA ASN A 33 77.60 104.40 -47.19
C ASN A 33 77.69 103.44 -45.97
N CYS A 34 77.84 102.13 -46.23
CA CYS A 34 77.68 101.09 -45.23
C CYS A 34 78.74 101.18 -44.11
N SER A 35 78.33 101.30 -42.85
CA SER A 35 79.26 101.24 -41.70
C SER A 35 78.66 100.37 -40.59
N ASP A 36 79.30 99.23 -40.34
CA ASP A 36 78.84 98.15 -39.44
C ASP A 36 77.37 97.70 -39.68
N TYR A 37 76.92 97.76 -40.93
CA TYR A 37 75.53 97.51 -41.30
C TYR A 37 75.14 96.04 -41.10
N VAL A 38 74.19 95.79 -40.19
CA VAL A 38 73.76 94.43 -39.82
C VAL A 38 72.72 93.87 -40.81
N ALA A 39 73.21 93.22 -41.87
CA ALA A 39 72.39 92.41 -42.76
C ALA A 39 71.97 91.09 -42.08
N TRP A 40 70.66 90.95 -41.82
CA TRP A 40 70.01 89.73 -41.35
C TRP A 40 68.97 89.23 -42.37
N PHE A 41 68.76 87.92 -42.42
CA PHE A 41 67.81 87.26 -43.32
C PHE A 41 67.09 86.16 -42.54
N ASN A 42 65.77 86.06 -42.69
CA ASN A 42 64.97 84.98 -42.13
C ASN A 42 64.56 84.04 -43.27
N TYR A 43 64.61 82.74 -43.02
CA TYR A 43 64.15 81.71 -43.96
C TYR A 43 63.43 80.60 -43.19
N THR A 44 62.35 80.07 -43.75
CA THR A 44 61.54 78.99 -43.15
C THR A 44 61.65 77.75 -44.01
N TYR A 45 62.05 76.64 -43.40
CA TYR A 45 62.22 75.35 -44.09
C TYR A 45 60.92 74.57 -44.17
N THR A 46 60.80 73.68 -45.16
CA THR A 46 59.61 72.88 -45.44
C THR A 46 59.93 71.39 -45.46
N CYS A 47 59.28 70.64 -44.57
CA CYS A 47 59.38 69.19 -44.49
C CYS A 47 58.56 68.50 -45.62
N PRO A 48 58.99 67.34 -46.16
CA PRO A 48 60.26 66.62 -45.91
C PRO A 48 61.43 67.08 -46.79
N SER A 49 61.20 67.97 -47.76
CA SER A 49 62.19 68.33 -48.79
C SER A 49 63.42 69.08 -48.32
N ASP A 50 63.35 69.77 -47.17
CA ASP A 50 64.48 70.54 -46.60
C ASP A 50 65.17 69.83 -45.41
N LEU A 51 64.82 68.58 -45.09
CA LEU A 51 65.40 67.86 -43.93
C LEU A 51 66.88 67.48 -44.15
N GLY A 52 67.71 67.70 -43.14
CA GLY A 52 69.13 67.34 -43.12
C GLY A 52 70.06 68.55 -43.12
N ASN A 53 71.33 68.31 -43.49
CA ASN A 53 72.38 69.32 -43.38
C ASN A 53 72.26 70.42 -44.45
N TRP A 54 72.36 71.67 -44.02
CA TRP A 54 72.44 72.86 -44.86
C TRP A 54 73.76 73.57 -44.65
N THR A 55 74.28 74.16 -45.73
CA THR A 55 75.45 75.06 -45.71
C THR A 55 75.03 76.44 -46.19
N PHE A 56 75.68 77.49 -45.69
CA PHE A 56 75.35 78.87 -46.03
C PHE A 56 76.57 79.79 -46.03
N PHE A 57 76.53 80.85 -46.84
CA PHE A 57 77.47 81.97 -46.78
C PHE A 57 76.78 83.27 -47.21
N PHE A 58 77.44 84.39 -46.98
CA PHE A 58 77.00 85.71 -47.46
C PHE A 58 78.05 86.29 -48.40
N ASN A 59 77.61 87.00 -49.43
CA ASN A 59 78.46 87.70 -50.38
C ASN A 59 78.08 89.19 -50.41
N ALA A 60 79.05 90.09 -50.50
CA ALA A 60 78.84 91.53 -50.63
C ALA A 60 79.63 92.06 -51.83
N THR A 61 79.00 92.93 -52.63
CA THR A 61 79.56 93.53 -53.85
C THR A 61 79.31 95.04 -53.87
N ASP A 62 80.32 95.88 -54.12
CA ASP A 62 80.17 97.34 -54.25
C ASP A 62 79.82 97.80 -55.70
N GLU A 63 79.52 99.09 -55.88
CA GLU A 63 79.26 99.68 -57.22
C GLU A 63 80.44 99.58 -58.19
N ASN A 64 81.68 99.52 -57.66
CA ASN A 64 82.90 99.39 -58.42
C ASN A 64 83.23 97.94 -58.83
N GLY A 65 82.48 96.96 -58.31
CA GLY A 65 82.59 95.54 -58.64
C GLY A 65 83.60 94.75 -57.79
N ASN A 66 84.07 95.29 -56.65
CA ASN A 66 84.81 94.49 -55.68
C ASN A 66 83.85 93.55 -54.94
N VAL A 67 84.31 92.34 -54.61
CA VAL A 67 83.46 91.26 -54.07
C VAL A 67 84.12 90.59 -52.88
N VAL A 68 83.39 90.45 -51.77
CA VAL A 68 83.84 89.75 -50.55
C VAL A 68 82.78 88.77 -50.03
N SER A 69 83.20 87.54 -49.69
CA SER A 69 82.32 86.48 -49.17
C SER A 69 82.76 85.98 -47.79
N THR A 70 81.80 85.60 -46.96
CA THR A 70 82.10 84.92 -45.68
C THR A 70 82.58 83.49 -45.90
N PRO A 71 83.28 82.88 -44.91
CA PRO A 71 83.39 81.44 -44.84
C PRO A 71 82.01 80.76 -44.88
N VAL A 72 81.98 79.51 -45.34
CA VAL A 72 80.77 78.68 -45.35
C VAL A 72 80.47 78.18 -43.93
N GLY A 73 79.34 78.60 -43.38
CA GLY A 73 78.73 78.02 -42.19
C GLY A 73 77.85 76.81 -42.53
N TRP A 74 77.43 76.07 -41.51
CA TRP A 74 76.50 74.95 -41.65
C TRP A 74 75.54 74.85 -40.45
N HIS A 75 74.41 74.19 -40.68
CA HIS A 75 73.43 73.78 -39.66
C HIS A 75 72.68 72.53 -40.16
N ASN A 76 71.84 71.95 -39.31
CA ASN A 76 71.04 70.76 -39.65
C ASN A 76 69.57 71.03 -39.33
N ILE A 77 68.66 70.59 -40.22
CA ILE A 77 67.21 70.63 -40.02
C ILE A 77 66.73 69.22 -39.69
N THR A 78 66.05 69.04 -38.58
CA THR A 78 65.51 67.76 -38.10
C THR A 78 63.99 67.67 -38.34
N ARG A 79 63.40 66.49 -38.04
CA ARG A 79 61.96 66.40 -37.80
C ARG A 79 61.56 67.32 -36.63
N ASP A 80 60.32 67.76 -36.61
CA ASP A 80 59.76 68.62 -35.56
C ASP A 80 59.37 67.78 -34.33
N SER A 81 59.52 68.35 -33.14
CA SER A 81 59.37 67.64 -31.86
C SER A 81 57.96 67.82 -31.30
N ILE A 82 57.21 66.72 -31.15
CA ILE A 82 55.78 66.74 -30.77
C ILE A 82 55.47 66.12 -29.40
N THR A 83 54.47 66.68 -28.72
CA THR A 83 53.87 66.13 -27.49
C THR A 83 52.37 65.91 -27.71
N ILE A 84 51.88 64.72 -27.37
CA ILE A 84 50.47 64.36 -27.51
C ILE A 84 49.73 64.61 -26.19
N ASN A 85 48.76 65.52 -26.21
CA ASN A 85 48.04 66.06 -25.06
C ASN A 85 46.56 65.66 -25.06
N TYR A 86 45.94 65.64 -23.88
CA TYR A 86 44.52 65.38 -23.70
C TYR A 86 43.64 66.48 -24.33
N GLY A 87 42.67 66.10 -25.17
CA GLY A 87 41.85 67.04 -25.93
C GLY A 87 40.64 67.63 -25.20
N GLY A 88 40.24 67.08 -24.05
CA GLY A 88 39.12 67.55 -23.23
C GLY A 88 38.03 66.50 -23.03
N ASP A 89 37.73 65.72 -24.07
CA ASP A 89 36.73 64.64 -24.08
C ASP A 89 37.36 63.23 -24.08
N GLY A 90 36.73 62.31 -23.33
CA GLY A 90 36.97 60.86 -23.40
C GLY A 90 37.72 60.20 -22.23
N ASN A 91 38.28 60.95 -21.27
CA ASN A 91 39.00 60.36 -20.12
C ASN A 91 38.07 60.15 -18.90
N SER A 92 38.18 58.97 -18.29
CA SER A 92 37.33 58.46 -17.19
C SER A 92 35.82 58.49 -17.47
N SER A 93 35.43 58.56 -18.74
CA SER A 93 34.04 58.61 -19.20
C SER A 93 33.41 57.23 -19.32
N ASP A 94 32.12 57.16 -19.04
CA ASP A 94 31.29 55.96 -19.15
C ASP A 94 30.68 55.83 -20.57
N VAL A 95 30.65 54.60 -21.10
CA VAL A 95 30.01 54.24 -22.37
C VAL A 95 29.32 52.87 -22.25
N ASN A 96 28.11 52.72 -22.77
CA ASN A 96 27.45 51.42 -22.88
C ASN A 96 27.87 50.72 -24.19
N ARG A 97 27.96 49.38 -24.21
CA ARG A 97 28.07 48.64 -25.51
C ARG A 97 26.72 48.41 -26.19
N SER A 98 25.65 48.61 -25.45
CA SER A 98 24.27 48.39 -25.87
C SER A 98 23.70 49.66 -26.50
N ASP A 99 23.52 49.67 -27.82
CA ASP A 99 22.85 50.76 -28.57
C ASP A 99 21.38 51.01 -28.15
N SER A 100 20.81 50.13 -27.31
CA SER A 100 19.51 50.35 -26.67
C SER A 100 19.58 51.28 -25.45
N ARG A 101 20.76 51.48 -24.86
CA ARG A 101 21.01 52.33 -23.69
C ARG A 101 21.48 53.73 -24.10
N PRO A 102 21.18 54.77 -23.31
CA PRO A 102 21.77 56.09 -23.52
C PRO A 102 23.29 56.04 -23.32
N GLY A 103 24.03 56.77 -24.16
CA GLY A 103 25.49 56.83 -24.09
C GLY A 103 26.19 55.59 -24.65
N SER A 104 25.69 54.98 -25.73
CA SER A 104 26.39 53.89 -26.42
C SER A 104 27.62 54.34 -27.23
N SER A 105 27.86 55.64 -27.36
CA SER A 105 29.11 56.17 -27.92
C SER A 105 29.63 57.37 -27.14
N VAL A 106 30.95 57.48 -27.04
CA VAL A 106 31.68 58.59 -26.43
C VAL A 106 32.75 59.14 -27.36
N LEU A 107 33.02 60.44 -27.29
CA LEU A 107 34.05 61.10 -28.07
C LEU A 107 35.41 61.01 -27.35
N LEU A 108 36.39 60.39 -27.98
CA LEU A 108 37.79 60.37 -27.53
C LEU A 108 38.55 61.46 -28.29
N SER A 109 39.25 62.35 -27.57
CA SER A 109 39.87 63.55 -28.15
C SER A 109 41.33 63.75 -27.75
N MET A 110 42.16 64.12 -28.72
CA MET A 110 43.61 64.35 -28.58
C MET A 110 44.04 65.62 -29.29
N GLN A 111 45.09 66.26 -28.79
CA GLN A 111 45.77 67.38 -29.45
C GLN A 111 47.26 67.07 -29.59
N VAL A 112 47.84 67.32 -30.76
CA VAL A 112 49.30 67.22 -30.95
C VAL A 112 49.91 68.62 -30.91
N TRP A 113 50.77 68.86 -29.93
CA TRP A 113 51.51 70.10 -29.77
C TRP A 113 52.87 70.00 -30.45
N ASP A 114 53.10 70.87 -31.42
CA ASP A 114 54.37 71.09 -32.09
C ASP A 114 55.19 72.08 -31.25
N SER A 115 56.31 71.61 -30.69
CA SER A 115 57.12 72.40 -29.76
C SER A 115 58.14 73.33 -30.45
N ASP A 116 58.45 73.08 -31.72
CA ASP A 116 59.35 73.90 -32.54
C ASP A 116 58.60 75.09 -33.17
N LEU A 117 57.33 74.88 -33.58
CA LEU A 117 56.41 75.94 -34.01
C LEU A 117 55.63 76.59 -32.85
N ASN A 118 55.67 76.01 -31.65
CA ASN A 118 54.94 76.44 -30.45
C ASN A 118 53.42 76.63 -30.73
N ASN A 119 52.81 75.63 -31.35
CA ASN A 119 51.40 75.62 -31.75
C ASN A 119 50.86 74.19 -31.87
N TYR A 120 49.55 74.02 -31.99
CA TYR A 120 48.95 72.71 -32.29
C TYR A 120 49.01 72.38 -33.79
N THR A 121 49.17 71.09 -34.10
CA THR A 121 49.17 70.55 -35.46
C THR A 121 48.12 69.45 -35.65
N VAL A 122 47.54 69.39 -36.84
CA VAL A 122 46.69 68.29 -37.33
C VAL A 122 47.14 67.78 -38.70
N ASN A 123 48.40 68.04 -39.06
CA ASN A 123 48.98 67.71 -40.37
C ASN A 123 49.62 66.31 -40.42
N ILE A 124 49.62 65.58 -39.29
CA ILE A 124 50.11 64.20 -39.20
C ILE A 124 49.10 63.27 -39.88
N GLY A 125 49.59 62.40 -40.76
CA GLY A 125 48.76 61.55 -41.60
C GLY A 125 48.21 60.32 -40.87
N ASN A 126 47.02 59.88 -41.25
CA ASN A 126 46.35 58.70 -40.68
C ASN A 126 47.09 57.36 -40.90
N GLU A 127 48.20 57.33 -41.66
CA GLU A 127 49.04 56.14 -41.84
C GLU A 127 50.21 56.07 -40.82
N THR A 128 50.49 57.16 -40.11
CA THR A 128 51.59 57.28 -39.13
C THR A 128 51.09 57.59 -37.71
N LEU A 129 49.76 57.64 -37.52
CA LEU A 129 49.06 58.10 -36.33
C LEU A 129 47.91 57.14 -36.01
N SER A 130 47.91 56.59 -34.79
CA SER A 130 46.99 55.53 -34.38
C SER A 130 46.41 55.80 -32.98
N LEU A 131 45.09 55.62 -32.83
CA LEU A 131 44.43 55.58 -31.53
C LEU A 131 44.26 54.12 -31.10
N TRP A 132 44.66 53.78 -29.89
CA TRP A 132 44.58 52.43 -29.34
C TRP A 132 43.56 52.37 -28.21
N VAL A 133 42.64 51.41 -28.23
CA VAL A 133 41.67 51.15 -27.15
C VAL A 133 41.79 49.71 -26.65
N LYS A 134 41.90 49.51 -25.34
CA LYS A 134 42.08 48.17 -24.75
C LYS A 134 40.76 47.38 -24.76
N LYS A 135 40.77 46.16 -25.32
CA LYS A 135 39.58 45.30 -25.44
C LYS A 135 39.29 44.52 -24.15
N ASN A 136 40.26 43.68 -23.79
CA ASN A 136 40.27 42.78 -22.65
C ASN A 136 41.72 42.62 -22.17
N GLY A 137 41.96 42.25 -20.91
CA GLY A 137 43.29 41.95 -20.36
C GLY A 137 44.41 42.90 -20.81
N ASN A 138 45.22 42.44 -21.78
CA ASN A 138 46.30 43.20 -22.44
C ASN A 138 46.14 43.39 -23.96
N GLU A 139 45.01 43.02 -24.57
CA GLU A 139 44.78 43.22 -26.00
C GLU A 139 44.32 44.67 -26.31
N TRP A 140 44.87 45.26 -27.38
CA TRP A 140 44.53 46.59 -27.85
C TRP A 140 43.98 46.53 -29.28
N ALA A 141 42.92 47.30 -29.55
CA ALA A 141 42.40 47.57 -30.88
C ALA A 141 43.01 48.85 -31.45
N GLU A 142 43.46 48.81 -32.70
CA GLU A 142 43.86 49.99 -33.45
C GLU A 142 42.64 50.65 -34.11
N MET A 143 42.52 51.97 -33.95
CA MET A 143 41.36 52.76 -34.37
C MET A 143 41.81 54.01 -35.14
N ASN A 144 41.15 54.26 -36.28
CA ASN A 144 41.41 55.43 -37.11
C ASN A 144 40.77 56.69 -36.52
N ALA A 145 41.57 57.70 -36.17
CA ALA A 145 41.07 59.00 -35.76
C ALA A 145 40.78 59.92 -36.96
N SER A 146 39.82 60.83 -36.79
CA SER A 146 39.52 61.93 -37.73
C SER A 146 40.07 63.25 -37.18
N ASN A 147 40.47 64.20 -38.02
CA ASN A 147 40.84 65.54 -37.54
C ASN A 147 39.75 66.58 -37.82
N ASN A 148 39.63 67.59 -36.95
CA ASN A 148 38.65 68.67 -37.08
C ASN A 148 39.28 70.07 -37.32
N GLY A 149 40.57 70.12 -37.67
CA GLY A 149 41.35 71.36 -37.76
C GLY A 149 42.03 71.81 -36.46
N THR A 150 41.71 71.20 -35.29
CA THR A 150 42.32 71.55 -33.99
C THR A 150 42.61 70.35 -33.08
N HIS A 151 41.89 69.24 -33.27
CA HIS A 151 41.95 68.01 -32.49
C HIS A 151 41.91 66.81 -33.44
N TYR A 152 42.45 65.68 -32.97
CA TYR A 152 42.14 64.35 -33.47
C TYR A 152 41.03 63.74 -32.60
N LEU A 153 40.04 63.12 -33.24
CA LEU A 153 38.77 62.69 -32.66
C LEU A 153 38.36 61.30 -33.15
N LEU A 154 37.84 60.48 -32.24
CA LEU A 154 37.15 59.23 -32.53
C LEU A 154 35.82 59.17 -31.75
N SER A 155 34.70 58.93 -32.45
CA SER A 155 33.48 58.48 -31.78
C SER A 155 33.60 56.98 -31.53
N PHE A 156 33.88 56.60 -30.30
CA PHE A 156 34.04 55.20 -29.90
C PHE A 156 32.68 54.63 -29.49
N ASN A 157 32.30 53.49 -30.06
CA ASN A 157 31.15 52.67 -29.65
C ASN A 157 31.69 51.23 -29.49
N PRO A 158 31.73 50.66 -28.28
CA PRO A 158 32.25 49.32 -28.04
C PRO A 158 31.23 48.25 -28.44
N ASP A 159 31.69 47.18 -29.07
CA ASP A 159 30.90 45.97 -29.32
C ASP A 159 31.29 44.83 -28.34
N CYS A 160 30.79 43.61 -28.60
CA CYS A 160 31.11 42.41 -27.81
C CYS A 160 32.60 42.06 -27.72
N ASN A 161 33.48 42.60 -28.58
CA ASN A 161 34.92 42.39 -28.47
C ASN A 161 35.53 43.14 -27.27
N TYR A 162 34.80 44.12 -26.72
CA TYR A 162 35.20 44.86 -25.53
C TYR A 162 34.46 44.29 -24.32
N THR A 163 35.24 43.77 -23.36
CA THR A 163 34.67 43.25 -22.11
C THR A 163 34.39 44.40 -21.14
N PRO A 164 33.35 44.32 -20.29
CA PRO A 164 32.99 45.45 -19.41
C PRO A 164 34.03 45.72 -18.32
N GLY A 165 34.07 46.96 -17.85
CA GLY A 165 35.06 47.45 -16.87
C GLY A 165 35.84 48.68 -17.33
N VAL A 166 36.78 49.11 -16.49
CA VAL A 166 37.75 50.15 -16.86
C VAL A 166 38.70 49.59 -17.92
N ARG A 167 38.82 50.28 -19.05
CA ARG A 167 39.79 50.02 -20.11
C ARG A 167 40.66 51.25 -20.32
N ALA A 168 41.86 51.03 -20.85
CA ALA A 168 42.77 52.11 -21.21
C ALA A 168 42.58 52.49 -22.68
N TRP A 169 42.80 53.76 -23.02
CA TRP A 169 43.00 54.22 -24.39
C TRP A 169 44.17 55.19 -24.46
N LYS A 170 44.87 55.21 -25.60
CA LYS A 170 46.03 56.07 -25.84
C LYS A 170 46.19 56.38 -27.33
N PHE A 171 47.15 57.23 -27.64
CA PHE A 171 47.36 57.77 -28.97
C PHE A 171 48.86 57.88 -29.25
N ASN A 172 49.31 57.39 -30.41
CA ASN A 172 50.72 57.47 -30.79
C ASN A 172 50.92 57.93 -32.23
N VAL A 173 52.11 58.47 -32.47
CA VAL A 173 52.66 58.82 -33.79
C VAL A 173 53.95 58.04 -33.94
N THR A 174 54.11 57.27 -35.01
CA THR A 174 55.32 56.45 -35.24
C THR A 174 55.76 56.51 -36.70
N ASN A 175 57.08 56.46 -36.91
CA ASN A 175 57.75 56.45 -38.22
C ASN A 175 57.37 57.60 -39.18
N ASP A 176 56.84 58.72 -38.66
CA ASP A 176 56.43 59.85 -39.49
C ASP A 176 57.63 60.55 -40.15
N GLN A 177 57.46 61.04 -41.38
CA GLN A 177 58.53 61.70 -42.14
C GLN A 177 58.90 63.08 -41.59
N CYS A 178 57.97 63.76 -40.91
CA CYS A 178 58.11 65.14 -40.46
C CYS A 178 58.12 65.32 -38.95
N TRP A 179 57.44 64.45 -38.20
CA TRP A 179 57.39 64.56 -36.74
C TRP A 179 58.12 63.41 -36.04
N PHE A 180 58.76 63.71 -34.91
CA PHE A 180 59.35 62.67 -34.07
C PHE A 180 58.30 61.76 -33.42
N ASP A 181 58.61 60.48 -33.37
CA ASP A 181 57.80 59.44 -32.74
C ASP A 181 57.44 59.81 -31.28
N SER A 182 56.16 59.72 -30.93
CA SER A 182 55.61 60.24 -29.67
C SER A 182 54.37 59.44 -29.25
N GLU A 183 54.15 59.29 -27.95
CA GLU A 183 53.01 58.54 -27.38
C GLU A 183 52.37 59.35 -26.24
N SER A 184 51.05 59.31 -26.13
CA SER A 184 50.29 59.95 -25.06
C SER A 184 50.43 59.21 -23.72
N GLN A 185 49.92 59.80 -22.66
CA GLN A 185 49.58 59.05 -21.45
C GLN A 185 48.47 58.02 -21.77
N GLU A 186 48.31 56.99 -20.94
CA GLU A 186 47.12 56.14 -20.97
C GLU A 186 45.97 56.83 -20.22
N PHE A 187 44.82 56.92 -20.87
CA PHE A 187 43.58 57.50 -20.36
C PHE A 187 42.56 56.39 -20.10
N GLU A 188 41.62 56.62 -19.18
CA GLU A 188 40.61 55.62 -18.83
C GLU A 188 39.32 55.80 -19.63
N ILE A 189 38.59 54.70 -19.83
CA ILE A 189 37.20 54.66 -20.28
C ILE A 189 36.50 53.51 -19.52
N ARG A 190 35.22 53.67 -19.15
CA ARG A 190 34.43 52.61 -18.51
C ARG A 190 33.41 52.06 -19.49
N ILE A 191 33.54 50.79 -19.82
CA ILE A 191 32.64 50.09 -20.73
C ILE A 191 31.60 49.33 -19.88
N TRP A 192 30.33 49.58 -20.14
CA TRP A 192 29.18 48.98 -19.47
C TRP A 192 28.47 47.98 -20.36
N GLY A 193 28.19 46.80 -19.82
CA GLY A 193 27.30 45.79 -20.42
C GLY A 193 25.88 45.87 -19.88
N ASP A 194 25.00 45.04 -20.42
CA ASP A 194 23.64 44.81 -19.94
C ASP A 194 23.48 43.35 -19.44
N LEU A 195 22.96 43.15 -18.22
CA LEU A 195 22.49 41.84 -17.79
C LEU A 195 21.15 41.53 -18.48
N ASN A 196 20.92 40.26 -18.82
CA ASN A 196 19.64 39.75 -19.32
C ASN A 196 19.21 38.55 -18.46
N ASN A 197 18.14 38.71 -17.68
CA ASN A 197 17.61 37.67 -16.80
C ASN A 197 16.47 36.89 -17.46
N THR A 198 16.49 35.56 -17.37
CA THR A 198 15.34 34.72 -17.73
C THR A 198 15.00 33.75 -16.61
N ILE A 199 13.73 33.70 -16.20
CA ILE A 199 13.24 32.70 -15.23
C ILE A 199 12.76 31.49 -16.02
N GLN A 200 13.22 30.30 -15.66
CA GLN A 200 12.78 29.03 -16.23
C GLN A 200 11.72 28.36 -15.36
N THR A 201 11.91 28.37 -14.03
CA THR A 201 10.92 27.85 -13.07
C THR A 201 10.71 28.84 -11.92
N PRO A 202 9.47 29.08 -11.47
CA PRO A 202 8.21 28.59 -12.06
C PRO A 202 7.98 29.18 -13.46
N ASP A 203 7.26 28.45 -14.31
CA ASP A 203 7.15 28.75 -15.75
C ASP A 203 5.96 29.67 -16.12
N GLY A 204 5.10 29.97 -15.15
CA GLY A 204 3.87 30.75 -15.34
C GLY A 204 2.62 29.94 -15.68
N ASN A 205 2.74 28.62 -15.91
CA ASN A 205 1.63 27.72 -16.19
C ASN A 205 1.42 26.66 -15.09
N THR A 206 2.47 26.39 -14.30
CA THR A 206 2.46 25.43 -13.19
C THR A 206 1.98 26.11 -11.91
N ASN A 207 0.89 25.62 -11.34
CA ASN A 207 0.44 25.93 -9.98
C ASN A 207 0.95 24.85 -9.01
N TYR A 208 1.05 25.16 -7.72
CA TYR A 208 1.64 24.28 -6.71
C TYR A 208 0.73 24.13 -5.49
N THR A 209 0.85 23.01 -4.77
CA THR A 209 0.08 22.73 -3.56
C THR A 209 0.91 22.99 -2.30
N LYS A 210 0.36 23.81 -1.40
CA LYS A 210 0.93 24.16 -0.10
C LYS A 210 1.24 22.92 0.76
N GLY A 211 2.50 22.78 1.18
CA GLY A 211 2.96 21.73 2.08
C GLY A 211 3.14 20.34 1.44
N VAL A 212 2.83 20.18 0.15
CA VAL A 212 3.07 18.93 -0.61
C VAL A 212 4.38 19.02 -1.37
N GLU A 213 4.61 20.13 -2.07
CA GLU A 213 5.80 20.35 -2.89
C GLU A 213 6.54 21.65 -2.52
N SER A 214 7.85 21.70 -2.78
CA SER A 214 8.64 22.93 -2.70
C SER A 214 8.87 23.49 -4.10
N VAL A 215 8.69 24.80 -4.28
CA VAL A 215 8.85 25.44 -5.59
C VAL A 215 10.35 25.62 -5.88
N ILE A 216 10.83 25.01 -6.97
CA ILE A 216 12.18 25.27 -7.48
C ILE A 216 12.15 26.58 -8.27
N LEU A 217 12.86 27.58 -7.76
CA LEU A 217 13.13 28.84 -8.45
C LEU A 217 14.42 28.65 -9.24
N ARG A 218 14.38 28.73 -10.57
CA ARG A 218 15.57 28.56 -11.43
C ARG A 218 15.57 29.62 -12.51
N ALA A 219 16.69 30.32 -12.64
CA ALA A 219 16.88 31.40 -13.61
C ALA A 219 18.28 31.36 -14.22
N HIS A 220 18.39 31.94 -15.42
CA HIS A 220 19.62 32.10 -16.18
C HIS A 220 19.93 33.58 -16.36
N VAL A 221 21.22 33.90 -16.37
CA VAL A 221 21.74 35.27 -16.56
C VAL A 221 22.82 35.26 -17.63
N GLU A 222 22.62 36.06 -18.67
CA GLU A 222 23.59 36.26 -19.74
C GLU A 222 23.96 37.75 -19.92
N ASP A 223 25.14 37.94 -20.49
CA ASP A 223 25.60 39.17 -21.13
C ASP A 223 24.72 39.40 -22.37
N GLU A 224 24.25 40.64 -22.57
CA GLU A 224 23.15 40.94 -23.50
C GLU A 224 23.21 40.20 -24.83
N GLY A 225 22.09 39.60 -25.27
CA GLY A 225 22.04 38.45 -26.19
C GLY A 225 22.59 38.60 -27.62
N VAL A 226 23.29 39.70 -27.94
CA VAL A 226 24.23 39.78 -29.08
C VAL A 226 25.63 39.28 -28.73
N CYS A 227 26.02 39.33 -27.46
CA CYS A 227 27.29 38.85 -26.93
C CYS A 227 27.15 37.45 -26.29
N GLY A 228 26.04 37.17 -25.58
CA GLY A 228 25.63 35.81 -25.20
C GLY A 228 26.60 35.07 -24.27
N ASN A 229 27.35 35.80 -23.44
CA ASN A 229 28.27 35.23 -22.46
C ASN A 229 27.49 34.91 -21.17
N ASN A 230 27.51 33.67 -20.70
CA ASN A 230 26.90 33.31 -19.42
C ASN A 230 27.54 34.09 -18.25
N ILE A 231 26.73 34.78 -17.43
CA ILE A 231 27.22 35.56 -16.29
C ILE A 231 27.34 34.66 -15.06
N THR A 232 28.53 34.13 -14.82
CA THR A 232 28.89 33.39 -13.61
C THR A 232 29.36 34.31 -12.47
N ASN A 233 29.54 33.73 -11.29
CA ASN A 233 30.03 34.37 -10.06
C ASN A 233 29.17 35.53 -9.52
N LEU A 234 27.87 35.66 -9.87
CA LEU A 234 27.01 36.73 -9.31
C LEU A 234 26.87 36.64 -7.79
N ILE A 235 27.04 35.45 -7.21
CA ILE A 235 27.02 35.20 -5.76
C ILE A 235 28.19 35.89 -5.02
N SER A 236 29.32 36.12 -5.70
CA SER A 236 30.56 36.68 -5.10
C SER A 236 30.96 38.04 -5.68
N GLU A 237 30.53 38.38 -6.90
CA GLU A 237 30.94 39.59 -7.63
C GLU A 237 29.79 40.61 -7.83
N GLY A 238 28.59 40.32 -7.32
CA GLY A 238 27.37 41.10 -7.55
C GLY A 238 26.30 40.95 -6.46
N THR A 239 25.05 41.27 -6.82
CA THR A 239 23.85 40.99 -6.01
C THR A 239 22.89 40.13 -6.83
N ILE A 240 22.33 39.09 -6.20
CA ILE A 240 21.39 38.17 -6.84
C ILE A 240 20.34 37.67 -5.84
N TYR A 241 19.06 37.75 -6.19
CA TYR A 241 17.97 37.17 -5.40
C TYR A 241 16.68 36.96 -6.20
N PHE A 242 15.89 35.99 -5.75
CA PHE A 242 14.45 35.90 -6.01
C PHE A 242 13.69 36.58 -4.87
N ASN A 243 12.60 37.26 -5.16
CA ASN A 243 11.66 37.79 -4.17
C ASN A 243 10.23 37.43 -4.58
N LEU A 244 9.56 36.66 -3.72
CA LEU A 244 8.24 36.09 -3.93
C LEU A 244 7.23 36.89 -3.10
N THR A 245 6.29 37.55 -3.77
CA THR A 245 5.28 38.41 -3.12
C THR A 245 3.90 37.80 -3.29
N ASN A 246 3.27 37.37 -2.20
CA ASN A 246 1.85 37.01 -2.22
C ASN A 246 1.03 38.27 -2.53
N GLN A 247 0.22 38.23 -3.59
CA GLN A 247 -0.51 39.40 -4.10
C GLN A 247 -1.72 39.79 -3.25
N GLU A 248 -2.18 38.91 -2.38
CA GLU A 248 -3.40 39.07 -1.58
C GLU A 248 -3.08 39.51 -0.15
N THR A 249 -2.09 38.87 0.49
CA THR A 249 -1.63 39.21 1.84
C THR A 249 -0.50 40.24 1.86
N GLY A 250 0.15 40.47 0.72
CA GLY A 250 1.30 41.37 0.59
C GLY A 250 2.60 40.86 1.24
N LYS A 251 2.63 39.61 1.75
CA LYS A 251 3.83 39.05 2.38
C LYS A 251 4.90 38.73 1.34
N THR A 252 6.11 39.22 1.59
CA THR A 252 7.30 39.02 0.76
C THR A 252 8.24 37.99 1.38
N TYR A 253 8.69 37.02 0.58
CA TYR A 253 9.70 36.04 0.95
C TYR A 253 10.86 36.16 -0.04
N GLN A 254 12.08 36.40 0.42
CA GLN A 254 13.25 36.49 -0.45
C GLN A 254 14.05 35.20 -0.39
N CYS A 255 14.55 34.71 -1.53
CA CYS A 255 15.67 33.77 -1.57
C CYS A 255 16.90 34.45 -2.17
N ASN A 256 17.99 34.42 -1.42
CA ASN A 256 19.28 35.06 -1.70
C ASN A 256 20.42 34.14 -1.21
N THR A 257 21.65 34.60 -1.32
CA THR A 257 22.87 33.82 -0.99
C THR A 257 22.98 33.38 0.48
N SER A 258 22.19 33.95 1.39
CA SER A 258 22.16 33.60 2.82
C SER A 258 21.14 32.52 3.20
N ASN A 259 20.20 32.17 2.31
CA ASN A 259 19.09 31.28 2.61
C ASN A 259 18.70 30.31 1.49
N GLY A 260 19.66 29.89 0.67
CA GLY A 260 19.53 28.72 -0.21
C GLY A 260 19.74 28.97 -1.70
N LEU A 261 20.05 30.20 -2.12
CA LEU A 261 20.39 30.47 -3.53
C LEU A 261 21.80 29.96 -3.85
N VAL A 262 21.91 29.11 -4.87
CA VAL A 262 23.16 28.51 -5.35
C VAL A 262 23.36 28.76 -6.85
N GLU A 263 24.63 28.74 -7.27
CA GLU A 263 25.04 28.80 -8.67
C GLU A 263 25.32 27.36 -9.17
N GLU A 264 24.73 26.99 -10.30
CA GLU A 264 24.94 25.68 -10.94
C GLU A 264 26.15 25.66 -11.88
N GLY A 265 26.62 26.85 -12.27
CA GLY A 265 27.54 27.06 -13.39
C GLY A 265 26.81 27.57 -14.64
N ASP A 266 27.59 27.98 -15.65
CA ASP A 266 27.08 28.43 -16.97
C ASP A 266 25.92 29.44 -16.90
N GLY A 267 25.99 30.37 -15.93
CA GLY A 267 25.01 31.45 -15.75
C GLY A 267 23.68 31.02 -15.11
N TRP A 268 23.55 29.77 -14.67
CA TRP A 268 22.35 29.25 -14.02
C TRP A 268 22.41 29.36 -12.49
N TYR A 269 21.31 29.83 -11.91
CA TYR A 269 21.14 30.00 -10.48
C TYR A 269 19.79 29.43 -10.04
N ASN A 270 19.77 28.73 -8.90
CA ASN A 270 18.52 28.19 -8.35
C ASN A 270 18.38 28.42 -6.85
N CYS A 271 17.15 28.24 -6.36
CA CYS A 271 16.80 28.13 -4.95
C CYS A 271 15.54 27.26 -4.78
N THR A 272 15.48 26.47 -3.72
CA THR A 272 14.26 25.71 -3.35
C THR A 272 13.47 26.49 -2.31
N TRP A 273 12.22 26.86 -2.64
CA TRP A 273 11.31 27.57 -1.73
C TRP A 273 10.25 26.62 -1.15
N ASP A 274 10.38 26.32 0.14
CA ASP A 274 9.40 25.55 0.90
C ASP A 274 8.04 26.28 0.96
N THR A 275 6.96 25.60 0.59
CA THR A 275 5.58 26.13 0.63
C THR A 275 4.89 25.96 1.99
N SER A 276 5.49 25.21 2.92
CA SER A 276 4.90 24.91 4.23
C SER A 276 4.68 26.18 5.06
N GLY A 277 3.46 26.38 5.59
CA GLY A 277 3.13 27.54 6.40
C GLY A 277 3.23 28.90 5.67
N LYS A 278 3.22 28.90 4.33
CA LYS A 278 3.05 30.12 3.51
C LYS A 278 1.55 30.39 3.31
N ASP A 279 1.18 31.60 2.93
CA ASP A 279 -0.22 31.94 2.63
C ASP A 279 -0.58 31.39 1.25
N VAL A 280 -1.80 30.88 1.06
CA VAL A 280 -2.32 30.55 -0.28
C VAL A 280 -2.54 31.80 -1.14
N GLY A 281 -2.79 31.60 -2.45
CA GLY A 281 -3.11 32.66 -3.40
C GLY A 281 -2.04 32.88 -4.48
N TRP A 282 -2.16 33.97 -5.21
CA TRP A 282 -1.19 34.32 -6.26
C TRP A 282 0.14 34.82 -5.72
N TYR A 283 1.25 34.24 -6.19
CA TYR A 283 2.62 34.69 -5.95
C TYR A 283 3.23 35.30 -7.21
N ASN A 284 3.83 36.49 -7.07
CA ASN A 284 4.71 37.08 -8.07
C ASN A 284 6.17 36.85 -7.64
N VAL A 285 6.94 36.13 -8.46
CA VAL A 285 8.37 35.89 -8.32
C VAL A 285 9.12 36.89 -9.17
N THR A 286 9.80 37.84 -8.53
CA THR A 286 10.74 38.76 -9.19
C THR A 286 12.17 38.27 -8.99
N PHE A 287 12.96 38.13 -10.05
CA PHE A 287 14.37 37.74 -10.01
C PHE A 287 15.25 38.93 -10.41
N TYR A 288 16.10 39.39 -9.50
CA TYR A 288 16.92 40.59 -9.63
C TYR A 288 18.40 40.23 -9.67
N THR A 289 19.16 40.89 -10.56
CA THR A 289 20.62 40.75 -10.66
C THR A 289 21.29 42.11 -10.85
N ASP A 290 22.50 42.24 -10.31
CA ASP A 290 23.36 43.43 -10.38
C ASP A 290 24.82 43.00 -10.33
N LYS A 291 25.69 43.58 -11.17
CA LYS A 291 27.12 43.24 -11.24
C LYS A 291 27.93 44.46 -11.67
N ASN A 292 29.10 44.64 -11.08
CA ASN A 292 29.97 45.79 -11.40
C ASN A 292 30.25 45.89 -12.91
N TYR A 293 30.04 47.08 -13.47
CA TYR A 293 30.13 47.40 -14.91
C TYR A 293 29.11 46.71 -15.82
N TYR A 294 28.01 46.21 -15.26
CA TYR A 294 26.80 45.88 -16.00
C TYR A 294 25.65 46.73 -15.46
N ASN A 295 24.68 47.07 -16.31
CA ASN A 295 23.41 47.59 -15.83
C ASN A 295 22.60 46.44 -15.22
N PRO A 296 21.98 46.61 -14.03
CA PRO A 296 21.15 45.59 -13.41
C PRO A 296 19.87 45.34 -14.20
N ASP A 297 19.28 44.15 -14.00
CA ASP A 297 18.07 43.70 -14.69
C ASP A 297 17.09 43.00 -13.73
N THR A 298 15.83 42.80 -14.16
CA THR A 298 14.80 42.12 -13.37
C THR A 298 13.80 41.37 -14.24
N ALA A 299 13.77 40.04 -14.10
CA ALA A 299 12.72 39.19 -14.65
C ALA A 299 11.56 39.01 -13.65
N SER A 300 10.36 38.65 -14.12
CA SER A 300 9.21 38.38 -13.24
C SER A 300 8.24 37.36 -13.83
N VAL A 301 7.66 36.51 -12.98
CA VAL A 301 6.69 35.47 -13.34
C VAL A 301 5.71 35.22 -12.18
N ASN A 302 4.47 34.83 -12.47
CA ASN A 302 3.45 34.54 -11.45
C ASN A 302 3.11 33.04 -11.39
N PHE A 303 2.73 32.54 -10.22
CA PHE A 303 2.11 31.22 -10.04
C PHE A 303 1.03 31.26 -8.95
N TYR A 304 0.13 30.28 -8.91
CA TYR A 304 -0.83 30.12 -7.81
C TYR A 304 -0.38 29.04 -6.83
N LEU A 305 -0.53 29.31 -5.53
CA LEU A 305 -0.32 28.35 -4.44
C LEU A 305 -1.67 28.00 -3.80
N SER A 306 -2.18 26.79 -4.06
CA SER A 306 -3.45 26.30 -3.49
C SER A 306 -3.25 25.47 -2.22
N SER A 307 -4.30 25.24 -1.43
CA SER A 307 -4.31 24.28 -0.31
C SER A 307 -5.05 23.00 -0.69
N ALA A 308 -4.76 21.90 0.01
CA ALA A 308 -5.64 20.74 -0.04
C ALA A 308 -6.77 20.92 0.99
N PRO A 309 -8.04 20.63 0.63
CA PRO A 309 -9.15 20.74 1.56
C PRO A 309 -9.00 19.76 2.74
N LEU A 310 -9.66 20.06 3.85
CA LEU A 310 -9.60 19.27 5.08
C LEU A 310 -10.98 18.67 5.39
N LEU A 311 -11.01 17.36 5.66
CA LEU A 311 -12.22 16.59 5.98
C LEU A 311 -12.14 16.05 7.42
N GLU A 312 -12.93 16.65 8.31
CA GLU A 312 -12.91 16.36 9.75
C GLU A 312 -14.29 15.96 10.30
N GLU A 313 -14.30 15.44 11.53
CA GLU A 313 -15.48 14.91 12.23
C GLU A 313 -16.44 14.05 11.38
N PRO A 314 -15.97 13.05 10.60
CA PRO A 314 -16.86 12.11 9.96
C PRO A 314 -17.69 11.39 11.02
N LEU A 315 -19.00 11.34 10.82
CA LEU A 315 -19.97 10.84 11.79
C LEU A 315 -21.20 10.28 11.08
N VAL A 316 -21.83 9.25 11.65
CA VAL A 316 -23.13 8.72 11.21
C VAL A 316 -24.07 8.59 12.41
N ILE A 317 -25.32 9.04 12.24
CA ILE A 317 -26.38 8.97 13.26
C ILE A 317 -27.66 8.40 12.62
N PRO A 318 -28.30 7.36 13.19
CA PRO A 318 -27.83 6.57 14.33
C PRO A 318 -26.70 5.59 13.94
N SER A 319 -25.96 5.07 14.92
CA SER A 319 -24.95 4.02 14.69
C SER A 319 -25.53 2.61 14.52
N SER A 320 -26.79 2.37 14.93
CA SER A 320 -27.57 1.22 14.45
C SER A 320 -29.08 1.46 14.52
N GLY A 321 -29.85 0.59 13.88
CA GLY A 321 -31.32 0.56 13.94
C GLY A 321 -31.95 -0.17 12.77
N GLY A 322 -33.28 -0.07 12.66
CA GLY A 322 -34.04 -0.65 11.55
C GLY A 322 -33.67 -0.13 10.16
N TRP A 323 -34.08 -0.85 9.11
CA TRP A 323 -33.84 -0.52 7.71
C TRP A 323 -34.68 0.67 7.23
N ASN A 324 -35.89 0.84 7.78
CA ASN A 324 -36.78 1.96 7.44
C ASN A 324 -36.35 3.30 8.07
N ARG A 325 -35.20 3.36 8.76
CA ARG A 325 -34.64 4.59 9.33
C ARG A 325 -33.83 5.39 8.31
N THR A 326 -33.80 6.70 8.48
CA THR A 326 -32.85 7.58 7.78
C THR A 326 -31.57 7.72 8.59
N TYR A 327 -30.45 7.31 7.99
CA TYR A 327 -29.09 7.49 8.48
C TYR A 327 -28.53 8.79 7.93
N ASN A 328 -28.06 9.65 8.83
CA ASN A 328 -27.49 10.94 8.53
C ASN A 328 -25.98 10.86 8.71
N TYR A 329 -25.24 10.98 7.61
CA TYR A 329 -23.78 11.00 7.61
C TYR A 329 -23.32 12.46 7.48
N THR A 330 -22.39 12.89 8.31
CA THR A 330 -21.86 14.26 8.28
C THR A 330 -20.35 14.26 8.25
N VAL A 331 -19.78 15.24 7.57
CA VAL A 331 -18.35 15.56 7.58
C VAL A 331 -18.22 17.09 7.56
N ASN A 332 -17.30 17.63 8.35
CA ASN A 332 -16.99 19.06 8.34
C ASN A 332 -15.88 19.31 7.30
N VAL A 333 -15.98 20.42 6.57
CA VAL A 333 -15.11 20.73 5.44
C VAL A 333 -14.50 22.11 5.62
N THR A 334 -13.18 22.19 5.56
CA THR A 334 -12.41 23.44 5.69
C THR A 334 -11.42 23.57 4.52
N ASP A 335 -11.28 24.78 3.97
CA ASP A 335 -10.54 25.08 2.73
C ASP A 335 -9.90 26.47 2.82
N GLU A 336 -8.60 26.62 2.56
CA GLU A 336 -7.88 27.88 2.84
C GLU A 336 -7.99 28.91 1.71
N ASP A 337 -7.95 28.46 0.45
CA ASP A 337 -8.06 29.29 -0.76
C ASP A 337 -9.49 29.60 -1.20
N ASN A 338 -10.48 29.12 -0.43
CA ASN A 338 -11.90 29.47 -0.55
C ASN A 338 -12.54 29.07 -1.89
N ASP A 339 -12.06 28.00 -2.54
CA ASP A 339 -12.54 27.59 -3.87
C ASP A 339 -13.84 26.75 -3.80
N THR A 340 -14.14 25.91 -4.79
CA THR A 340 -15.29 24.98 -4.80
C THR A 340 -14.88 23.54 -4.48
N VAL A 341 -14.82 23.22 -3.18
CA VAL A 341 -14.59 21.83 -2.74
C VAL A 341 -15.78 20.94 -3.08
N SER A 342 -15.52 19.90 -3.87
CA SER A 342 -16.47 18.85 -4.22
C SER A 342 -16.21 17.61 -3.37
N VAL A 343 -17.13 17.31 -2.45
CA VAL A 343 -17.05 16.17 -1.53
C VAL A 343 -17.91 15.03 -2.07
N TYR A 344 -17.36 13.82 -2.11
CA TYR A 344 -18.02 12.61 -2.60
C TYR A 344 -18.21 11.62 -1.44
N PHE A 345 -19.44 11.13 -1.29
CA PHE A 345 -19.82 10.18 -0.26
C PHE A 345 -19.90 8.76 -0.84
N TYR A 346 -19.19 7.82 -0.19
CA TYR A 346 -19.13 6.41 -0.55
C TYR A 346 -19.59 5.52 0.60
N LEU A 347 -20.17 4.37 0.25
CA LEU A 347 -20.54 3.30 1.17
C LEU A 347 -19.91 1.97 0.72
N ASN A 348 -19.49 1.12 1.65
CA ASN A 348 -19.23 -0.29 1.38
C ASN A 348 -19.84 -1.19 2.46
N SER A 349 -20.03 -2.46 2.13
CA SER A 349 -20.45 -3.51 3.07
C SER A 349 -20.21 -4.90 2.48
N THR A 350 -20.69 -5.95 3.16
CA THR A 350 -20.74 -7.30 2.60
C THR A 350 -21.60 -7.40 1.33
N LYS A 351 -22.64 -6.55 1.18
CA LYS A 351 -23.46 -6.48 -0.04
C LYS A 351 -22.63 -6.06 -1.26
N THR A 352 -21.74 -5.09 -1.08
CA THR A 352 -20.90 -4.54 -2.16
C THR A 352 -19.63 -5.37 -2.38
N GLY A 353 -19.48 -6.52 -1.71
CA GLY A 353 -18.25 -7.32 -1.73
C GLY A 353 -17.04 -6.59 -1.13
N GLY A 354 -17.26 -5.58 -0.29
CA GLY A 354 -16.22 -4.68 0.22
C GLY A 354 -15.82 -3.55 -0.74
N VAL A 355 -16.41 -3.46 -1.94
CA VAL A 355 -16.14 -2.39 -2.90
C VAL A 355 -16.84 -1.10 -2.49
N TRP A 356 -16.17 0.05 -2.59
CA TRP A 356 -16.74 1.36 -2.32
C TRP A 356 -17.67 1.82 -3.45
N GLU A 357 -18.96 1.92 -3.15
CA GLU A 357 -19.99 2.42 -4.05
C GLU A 357 -20.26 3.92 -3.81
N TYR A 358 -20.09 4.73 -4.85
CA TYR A 358 -20.45 6.15 -4.84
C TYR A 358 -21.97 6.34 -4.64
N GLN A 359 -22.34 7.25 -3.72
CA GLN A 359 -23.73 7.52 -3.37
C GLN A 359 -24.20 8.91 -3.84
N GLU A 360 -23.48 9.97 -3.44
CA GLU A 360 -23.87 11.36 -3.64
C GLU A 360 -22.62 12.26 -3.59
N THR A 361 -22.67 13.43 -4.25
CA THR A 361 -21.67 14.49 -4.12
C THR A 361 -22.33 15.79 -3.69
N LYS A 362 -21.64 16.56 -2.85
CA LYS A 362 -22.06 17.90 -2.42
C LYS A 362 -20.87 18.84 -2.50
N GLN A 363 -21.16 20.09 -2.84
CA GLN A 363 -20.17 21.15 -2.97
C GLN A 363 -20.36 22.19 -1.88
N CYS A 364 -19.26 22.72 -1.36
CA CYS A 364 -19.23 23.97 -0.61
C CYS A 364 -18.30 24.97 -1.33
N THR A 365 -18.42 26.25 -0.97
CA THR A 365 -17.52 27.32 -1.43
C THR A 365 -17.20 28.23 -0.27
N ASN A 366 -15.94 28.66 -0.12
CA ASN A 366 -15.46 29.32 1.10
C ASN A 366 -15.73 28.40 2.33
N CYS A 367 -15.28 27.14 2.25
CA CYS A 367 -15.59 26.13 3.25
C CYS A 367 -14.80 26.41 4.55
N ASP A 368 -15.48 26.81 5.62
CA ASP A 368 -14.91 27.00 6.96
C ASP A 368 -15.80 26.24 7.96
N ASP A 369 -15.25 25.19 8.60
CA ASP A 369 -15.96 24.19 9.44
C ASP A 369 -17.33 23.76 8.86
N THR A 370 -17.41 23.65 7.52
CA THR A 370 -18.68 23.61 6.81
C THR A 370 -19.24 22.19 6.81
N LYS A 371 -20.11 21.93 7.80
CA LYS A 371 -20.74 20.62 8.03
C LYS A 371 -21.70 20.23 6.90
N LEU A 372 -21.21 19.41 5.97
CA LEU A 372 -22.06 18.76 4.97
C LEU A 372 -22.83 17.59 5.61
N THR A 373 -24.05 17.34 5.12
CA THR A 373 -24.90 16.24 5.56
C THR A 373 -25.41 15.46 4.35
N PHE A 374 -25.27 14.14 4.40
CA PHE A 374 -25.73 13.16 3.42
C PHE A 374 -26.76 12.24 4.10
N ASN A 375 -27.76 11.76 3.36
CA ASN A 375 -28.88 11.02 3.94
C ASN A 375 -29.10 9.71 3.17
N ARG A 376 -29.16 8.58 3.88
CA ARG A 376 -29.53 7.28 3.31
C ARG A 376 -30.67 6.66 4.10
N SER A 377 -31.71 6.21 3.41
CA SER A 377 -32.65 5.22 3.94
C SER A 377 -32.37 3.87 3.27
N TYR A 378 -32.73 2.79 3.94
CA TYR A 378 -32.66 1.44 3.38
C TYR A 378 -34.07 0.90 3.14
N SER A 379 -34.15 -0.26 2.50
CA SER A 379 -35.37 -1.03 2.29
C SER A 379 -35.06 -2.48 2.60
N CYS A 380 -36.09 -3.29 2.87
CA CYS A 380 -35.96 -4.74 2.92
C CYS A 380 -36.92 -5.40 1.94
N THR A 381 -36.64 -5.24 0.65
CA THR A 381 -37.19 -6.12 -0.39
C THR A 381 -36.34 -7.39 -0.54
N GLN A 382 -36.78 -8.35 -1.35
CA GLN A 382 -36.02 -9.58 -1.59
C GLN A 382 -34.63 -9.35 -2.23
N ALA A 383 -34.37 -8.18 -2.82
CA ALA A 383 -33.04 -7.76 -3.27
C ALA A 383 -32.22 -7.07 -2.17
N ASP A 384 -32.90 -6.42 -1.22
CA ASP A 384 -32.29 -5.52 -0.23
C ASP A 384 -32.07 -6.19 1.13
N GLN A 385 -32.46 -7.45 1.31
CA GLN A 385 -32.12 -8.25 2.51
C GLN A 385 -30.60 -8.32 2.76
N SER A 386 -29.78 -8.05 1.74
CA SER A 386 -28.32 -7.94 1.83
C SER A 386 -27.83 -6.61 2.42
N ASP A 387 -28.66 -5.55 2.46
CA ASP A 387 -28.34 -4.28 3.12
C ASP A 387 -28.42 -4.36 4.65
N LEU A 388 -28.99 -5.45 5.21
CA LEU A 388 -29.07 -5.73 6.65
C LEU A 388 -27.72 -6.18 7.21
N THR A 389 -26.75 -5.27 7.20
CA THR A 389 -25.34 -5.53 7.51
C THR A 389 -24.68 -4.28 8.11
N THR A 390 -23.42 -4.41 8.51
CA THR A 390 -22.58 -3.25 8.83
C THR A 390 -22.11 -2.57 7.56
N TRP A 391 -22.42 -1.28 7.47
CA TRP A 391 -22.07 -0.39 6.38
C TRP A 391 -21.02 0.60 6.85
N PHE A 392 -19.90 0.64 6.12
CA PHE A 392 -18.84 1.61 6.32
C PHE A 392 -19.05 2.79 5.39
N ALA A 393 -18.71 3.98 5.86
CA ALA A 393 -18.89 5.25 5.18
C ALA A 393 -17.54 5.98 5.04
N TYR A 394 -17.27 6.43 3.82
CA TYR A 394 -16.04 7.08 3.43
C TYR A 394 -16.35 8.37 2.67
N PHE A 395 -15.51 9.38 2.88
CA PHE A 395 -15.55 10.63 2.14
C PHE A 395 -14.16 10.93 1.59
N ASN A 396 -14.13 11.35 0.33
CA ASN A 396 -13.03 12.12 -0.21
C ASN A 396 -13.54 13.43 -0.81
N ALA A 397 -12.62 14.33 -1.09
CA ALA A 397 -12.90 15.61 -1.72
C ALA A 397 -11.86 15.93 -2.80
N SER A 398 -12.28 16.74 -3.77
CA SER A 398 -11.40 17.46 -4.68
C SER A 398 -11.84 18.92 -4.80
N ASP A 399 -10.88 19.83 -4.77
CA ASP A 399 -11.08 21.27 -4.95
C ASP A 399 -11.12 21.66 -6.46
N ALA A 400 -11.12 22.95 -6.77
CA ALA A 400 -11.03 23.43 -8.16
C ALA A 400 -9.61 23.34 -8.76
N HIS A 401 -8.58 23.20 -7.92
CA HIS A 401 -7.17 23.05 -8.31
C HIS A 401 -6.71 21.59 -8.48
N SER A 402 -7.61 20.61 -8.29
CA SER A 402 -7.35 19.16 -8.31
C SER A 402 -6.50 18.63 -7.16
N ASN A 403 -6.37 19.38 -6.06
CA ASN A 403 -5.92 18.82 -4.79
C ASN A 403 -6.97 17.83 -4.27
N THR A 404 -6.54 16.81 -3.52
CA THR A 404 -7.45 15.78 -3.01
C THR A 404 -7.25 15.51 -1.53
N ALA A 405 -8.34 15.19 -0.85
CA ALA A 405 -8.38 14.93 0.59
C ALA A 405 -9.26 13.73 0.90
N ASN A 406 -8.92 13.00 1.96
CA ASN A 406 -9.64 11.82 2.41
C ASN A 406 -9.83 11.93 3.94
N VAL A 407 -10.93 11.41 4.48
CA VAL A 407 -11.14 11.38 5.93
C VAL A 407 -10.09 10.55 6.66
N SER A 408 -9.66 11.04 7.83
CA SER A 408 -8.62 10.41 8.67
C SER A 408 -9.03 9.07 9.27
N PHE A 409 -10.33 8.77 9.34
CA PHE A 409 -10.87 7.47 9.72
C PHE A 409 -12.21 7.20 9.03
N ILE A 410 -12.54 5.92 8.88
CA ILE A 410 -13.82 5.43 8.34
C ILE A 410 -14.83 5.30 9.49
N VAL A 411 -16.04 5.82 9.30
CA VAL A 411 -17.16 5.55 10.23
C VAL A 411 -18.03 4.42 9.73
N ASN A 412 -18.80 3.80 10.64
CA ASN A 412 -19.70 2.70 10.30
C ASN A 412 -20.99 2.77 11.12
N HIS A 413 -22.00 2.08 10.61
CA HIS A 413 -23.27 1.80 11.29
C HIS A 413 -23.77 0.42 10.90
N THR A 414 -24.66 -0.17 11.70
CA THR A 414 -25.31 -1.45 11.36
C THR A 414 -26.78 -1.25 11.09
N VAL A 415 -27.23 -1.69 9.91
CA VAL A 415 -28.65 -1.79 9.59
C VAL A 415 -29.14 -3.16 10.05
N GLU A 416 -30.10 -3.18 10.96
CA GLU A 416 -30.65 -4.37 11.57
C GLU A 416 -32.06 -4.67 11.05
N LYS A 417 -32.57 -5.87 11.33
CA LYS A 417 -34.01 -6.17 11.22
C LYS A 417 -34.81 -5.28 12.18
N ASP A 418 -35.98 -4.83 11.72
CA ASP A 418 -36.87 -3.94 12.47
C ASP A 418 -37.49 -4.67 13.68
N LEU A 419 -37.67 -3.96 14.79
CA LEU A 419 -38.25 -4.52 16.02
C LEU A 419 -39.78 -4.42 15.99
N VAL A 420 -40.47 -5.53 16.27
CA VAL A 420 -41.94 -5.64 16.20
C VAL A 420 -42.56 -6.25 17.46
N SER A 421 -43.77 -5.81 17.81
CA SER A 421 -44.69 -6.51 18.73
C SER A 421 -45.90 -7.08 17.97
N ILE A 422 -46.52 -8.12 18.52
CA ILE A 422 -47.76 -8.71 17.98
C ILE A 422 -48.86 -8.60 19.05
N GLU A 423 -49.85 -7.76 18.80
CA GLU A 423 -50.82 -7.31 19.80
C GLU A 423 -52.27 -7.67 19.41
N HIS A 424 -53.14 -7.85 20.42
CA HIS A 424 -54.48 -8.41 20.22
C HIS A 424 -55.44 -7.48 19.49
N LEU A 425 -56.19 -8.01 18.51
CA LEU A 425 -57.26 -7.27 17.81
C LEU A 425 -58.65 -7.92 17.97
N GLY A 426 -58.76 -9.24 17.78
CA GLY A 426 -60.05 -9.95 17.75
C GLY A 426 -59.95 -11.44 18.03
N GLY A 427 -61.07 -12.08 18.38
CA GLY A 427 -61.15 -13.53 18.58
C GLY A 427 -60.82 -14.09 19.98
N ASN A 428 -60.24 -13.30 20.89
CA ASN A 428 -59.96 -13.75 22.26
C ASN A 428 -61.26 -14.00 23.05
N ASN A 429 -61.34 -15.12 23.76
CA ASN A 429 -62.52 -15.67 24.46
C ASN A 429 -63.75 -15.99 23.57
N SER A 430 -63.58 -16.01 22.24
CA SER A 430 -64.63 -16.39 21.30
C SER A 430 -65.04 -17.87 21.41
N GLU A 431 -66.20 -18.21 20.84
CA GLU A 431 -66.79 -19.55 20.89
C GLU A 431 -67.16 -20.00 19.47
N VAL A 432 -66.85 -21.25 19.11
CA VAL A 432 -67.04 -21.82 17.76
C VAL A 432 -67.40 -23.30 17.86
N ASN A 433 -68.35 -23.79 17.05
CA ASN A 433 -68.58 -25.23 16.93
C ASN A 433 -67.59 -25.85 15.94
N ARG A 434 -67.38 -27.16 16.04
CA ARG A 434 -66.67 -27.92 15.01
C ARG A 434 -67.39 -27.78 13.67
N SER A 435 -66.63 -27.56 12.61
CA SER A 435 -67.11 -27.18 11.26
C SER A 435 -67.69 -25.77 11.09
N ASP A 436 -67.84 -24.96 12.15
CA ASP A 436 -68.07 -23.50 12.02
C ASP A 436 -66.70 -22.76 11.94
N THR A 437 -66.74 -21.48 11.57
CA THR A 437 -65.58 -20.58 11.52
C THR A 437 -65.67 -19.42 12.51
N VAL A 438 -64.52 -18.95 13.01
CA VAL A 438 -64.39 -17.72 13.79
C VAL A 438 -63.11 -16.96 13.42
N THR A 439 -63.22 -15.64 13.24
CA THR A 439 -62.06 -14.81 12.87
C THR A 439 -61.19 -14.53 14.09
N LEU A 440 -59.92 -14.96 14.03
CA LEU A 440 -58.87 -14.64 14.99
C LEU A 440 -57.97 -13.56 14.39
N SER A 441 -57.59 -12.52 15.15
CA SER A 441 -56.82 -11.40 14.59
C SER A 441 -55.93 -10.66 15.58
N THR A 442 -54.84 -10.11 15.05
CA THR A 442 -53.81 -9.31 15.74
C THR A 442 -53.38 -8.14 14.84
N TYR A 443 -52.68 -7.17 15.40
CA TYR A 443 -51.84 -6.26 14.62
C TYR A 443 -50.36 -6.48 14.96
N VAL A 444 -49.49 -6.24 13.97
CA VAL A 444 -48.05 -6.19 14.17
C VAL A 444 -47.66 -4.72 14.22
N TYR A 445 -47.19 -4.25 15.37
CA TYR A 445 -46.69 -2.87 15.52
C TYR A 445 -45.18 -2.87 15.34
N ASP A 446 -44.70 -1.99 14.46
CA ASP A 446 -43.29 -1.80 14.16
C ASP A 446 -42.77 -0.59 14.96
N TYR A 447 -41.79 -0.82 15.83
CA TYR A 447 -41.20 0.19 16.71
C TYR A 447 -40.19 1.10 15.98
N ASP A 448 -39.68 0.69 14.83
CA ASP A 448 -38.72 1.45 14.03
C ASP A 448 -39.43 2.45 13.09
N SER A 449 -40.60 2.10 12.54
CA SER A 449 -41.43 3.01 11.75
C SER A 449 -42.58 3.68 12.52
N GLY A 450 -42.96 3.14 13.69
CA GLY A 450 -44.00 3.70 14.57
C GLY A 450 -45.44 3.50 14.09
N VAL A 451 -45.69 2.47 13.26
CA VAL A 451 -47.01 2.17 12.69
C VAL A 451 -47.29 0.66 12.67
N ASN A 452 -48.56 0.28 12.46
CA ASN A 452 -48.90 -1.11 12.19
C ASN A 452 -48.38 -1.52 10.80
N THR A 453 -47.60 -2.61 10.75
CA THR A 453 -47.08 -3.19 9.51
C THR A 453 -47.87 -4.45 9.13
N THR A 454 -47.91 -4.75 7.83
CA THR A 454 -48.24 -6.08 7.31
C THR A 454 -47.20 -6.59 6.32
N GLY A 455 -45.94 -6.21 6.52
CA GLY A 455 -44.78 -6.73 5.81
C GLY A 455 -44.33 -8.15 6.20
N PRO A 456 -44.24 -8.53 7.50
CA PRO A 456 -43.68 -9.82 7.87
C PRO A 456 -44.58 -11.02 7.54
N SER A 457 -43.99 -12.21 7.45
CA SER A 457 -44.73 -13.47 7.39
C SER A 457 -45.17 -13.90 8.79
N VAL A 458 -46.43 -13.64 9.14
CA VAL A 458 -47.03 -14.01 10.43
C VAL A 458 -47.70 -15.38 10.33
N ARG A 459 -47.42 -16.27 11.29
CA ARG A 459 -48.05 -17.60 11.38
C ARG A 459 -48.94 -17.65 12.64
N LEU A 460 -50.20 -18.02 12.44
CA LEU A 460 -51.13 -18.38 13.52
C LEU A 460 -50.90 -19.83 13.91
N TYR A 461 -50.82 -20.09 15.21
CA TYR A 461 -50.88 -21.41 15.81
C TYR A 461 -52.12 -21.51 16.71
N VAL A 462 -52.82 -22.64 16.66
CA VAL A 462 -53.91 -22.97 17.58
C VAL A 462 -53.64 -24.33 18.23
N MET A 463 -53.97 -24.46 19.52
CA MET A 463 -53.83 -25.73 20.22
C MET A 463 -54.80 -26.80 19.69
N LEU A 464 -54.24 -27.87 19.12
CA LEU A 464 -54.93 -29.12 18.79
C LEU A 464 -55.54 -29.77 20.06
N ASN A 465 -54.78 -29.72 21.15
CA ASN A 465 -55.15 -30.19 22.47
C ASN A 465 -54.38 -29.41 23.54
N SER A 466 -54.66 -29.63 24.83
CA SER A 466 -54.10 -28.87 25.96
C SER A 466 -52.58 -28.94 26.16
N THR A 467 -51.82 -29.62 25.29
CA THR A 467 -50.35 -29.64 25.31
C THR A 467 -49.69 -29.58 23.93
N HIS A 468 -50.46 -29.50 22.83
CA HIS A 468 -49.92 -29.53 21.47
C HIS A 468 -50.55 -28.43 20.60
N TRP A 469 -49.67 -27.64 19.99
CA TRP A 469 -49.98 -26.72 18.90
C TRP A 469 -50.14 -27.46 17.57
N ASP A 470 -50.80 -26.82 16.60
CA ASP A 470 -50.81 -27.26 15.21
C ASP A 470 -49.46 -26.97 14.50
N SER A 471 -49.40 -27.21 13.18
CA SER A 471 -48.20 -26.93 12.35
C SER A 471 -47.96 -25.45 12.06
N GLY A 472 -48.83 -24.57 12.56
CA GLY A 472 -48.96 -23.18 12.14
C GLY A 472 -49.57 -23.04 10.75
N VAL A 473 -50.38 -22.00 10.57
CA VAL A 473 -50.95 -21.57 9.29
C VAL A 473 -50.68 -20.09 9.08
N ASP A 474 -50.40 -19.70 7.84
CA ASP A 474 -50.00 -18.33 7.53
C ASP A 474 -51.23 -17.40 7.64
N ALA A 475 -51.14 -16.36 8.47
CA ALA A 475 -52.24 -15.44 8.72
C ALA A 475 -52.41 -14.49 7.52
N THR A 476 -53.65 -14.17 7.15
CA THR A 476 -53.92 -13.29 6.01
C THR A 476 -53.60 -11.84 6.37
N PRO A 477 -52.68 -11.16 5.66
CA PRO A 477 -52.46 -9.73 5.85
C PRO A 477 -53.64 -8.93 5.28
N ASN A 478 -54.19 -8.04 6.10
CA ASN A 478 -55.24 -7.08 5.74
C ASN A 478 -54.68 -5.66 5.82
N GLN A 479 -55.51 -4.63 5.68
CA GLN A 479 -55.05 -3.25 5.81
C GLN A 479 -54.74 -2.90 7.28
N GLY A 480 -53.49 -3.08 7.70
CA GLY A 480 -52.97 -2.69 9.02
C GLY A 480 -53.17 -3.71 10.15
N TYR A 481 -53.52 -4.96 9.82
CA TYR A 481 -53.69 -6.06 10.77
C TYR A 481 -53.62 -7.43 10.06
N TYR A 482 -53.47 -8.51 10.82
CA TYR A 482 -53.55 -9.89 10.32
C TYR A 482 -54.80 -10.58 10.84
N SER A 483 -55.40 -11.44 10.02
CA SER A 483 -56.52 -12.28 10.46
C SER A 483 -56.50 -13.66 9.84
N TYR A 484 -57.16 -14.61 10.49
CA TYR A 484 -57.44 -15.93 9.94
C TYR A 484 -58.83 -16.38 10.37
N ASP A 485 -59.64 -16.83 9.42
CA ASP A 485 -60.95 -17.44 9.71
C ASP A 485 -60.75 -18.88 10.15
N PHE A 486 -60.51 -19.05 11.45
CA PHE A 486 -60.25 -20.34 12.07
C PHE A 486 -61.47 -21.26 11.95
N ASN A 487 -61.36 -22.27 11.09
CA ASN A 487 -62.30 -23.39 11.04
C ASN A 487 -61.90 -24.42 12.11
N ALA A 488 -62.79 -24.69 13.05
CA ALA A 488 -62.58 -25.71 14.07
C ALA A 488 -62.76 -27.12 13.46
N THR A 489 -61.78 -27.57 12.71
CA THR A 489 -61.77 -28.93 12.16
C THR A 489 -61.52 -30.00 13.24
N CYS A 490 -61.64 -31.26 12.85
CA CYS A 490 -61.57 -32.41 13.75
C CYS A 490 -60.21 -32.65 14.40
N ASN A 491 -59.16 -32.02 13.89
CA ASN A 491 -57.84 -32.02 14.51
C ASN A 491 -57.84 -31.25 15.84
N TYR A 492 -58.72 -30.26 16.00
CA TYR A 492 -58.84 -29.46 17.22
C TYR A 492 -59.87 -30.09 18.17
N THR A 493 -59.38 -30.63 19.29
CA THR A 493 -60.22 -31.27 20.31
C THR A 493 -61.08 -30.23 21.06
N PRO A 494 -62.37 -30.48 21.36
CA PRO A 494 -63.24 -29.52 22.04
C PRO A 494 -62.78 -29.17 23.46
N GLY A 495 -63.10 -27.94 23.88
CA GLY A 495 -62.63 -27.31 25.11
C GLY A 495 -62.11 -25.89 24.91
N ILE A 496 -61.56 -25.31 25.98
CA ILE A 496 -60.76 -24.08 25.94
C ILE A 496 -59.42 -24.42 25.28
N ARG A 497 -59.05 -23.71 24.22
CA ARG A 497 -57.77 -23.82 23.52
C ARG A 497 -57.10 -22.47 23.43
N GLU A 498 -55.77 -22.47 23.51
CA GLU A 498 -54.97 -21.28 23.30
C GLU A 498 -54.64 -21.12 21.81
N TRP A 499 -54.54 -19.88 21.36
CA TRP A 499 -54.11 -19.46 20.04
C TRP A 499 -53.13 -18.29 20.15
N LYS A 500 -52.09 -18.27 19.32
CA LYS A 500 -51.10 -17.20 19.27
C LYS A 500 -50.58 -16.99 17.86
N MET A 501 -50.03 -15.81 17.59
CA MET A 501 -49.38 -15.52 16.33
C MET A 501 -47.90 -15.20 16.56
N ASN A 502 -47.02 -15.70 15.69
CA ASN A 502 -45.60 -15.37 15.74
C ASN A 502 -45.02 -15.00 14.36
N ILE A 503 -43.85 -14.39 14.42
CA ILE A 503 -42.95 -14.09 13.32
C ILE A 503 -41.66 -14.86 13.63
N THR A 504 -41.17 -15.67 12.70
CA THR A 504 -40.03 -16.56 12.94
C THR A 504 -39.16 -16.67 11.70
N ASN A 505 -37.86 -16.38 11.84
CA ASN A 505 -36.88 -16.28 10.75
C ASN A 505 -37.29 -15.34 9.60
N ASP A 506 -38.12 -14.33 9.86
CA ASP A 506 -38.49 -13.35 8.84
C ASP A 506 -37.24 -12.56 8.38
N PRO A 507 -36.99 -12.34 7.08
CA PRO A 507 -35.77 -11.69 6.63
C PRO A 507 -35.61 -10.24 7.12
N CYS A 508 -36.71 -9.53 7.37
CA CYS A 508 -36.75 -8.08 7.53
C CYS A 508 -37.14 -7.62 8.94
N PHE A 509 -37.86 -8.46 9.68
CA PHE A 509 -38.35 -8.16 11.03
C PHE A 509 -37.77 -9.16 12.04
N LYS A 510 -37.55 -8.70 13.28
CA LYS A 510 -37.06 -9.56 14.36
C LYS A 510 -38.15 -10.54 14.81
N ASP A 511 -37.74 -11.77 15.12
CA ASP A 511 -38.63 -12.82 15.63
C ASP A 511 -39.36 -12.35 16.89
N ASN A 512 -40.69 -12.45 16.90
CA ASN A 512 -41.54 -12.09 18.03
C ASN A 512 -42.78 -13.01 18.07
N GLU A 513 -43.31 -13.25 19.27
CA GLU A 513 -44.53 -14.02 19.52
C GLU A 513 -45.54 -13.16 20.30
N SER A 514 -46.85 -13.37 20.07
CA SER A 514 -47.91 -12.72 20.85
C SER A 514 -48.08 -13.36 22.23
N GLU A 515 -48.84 -12.70 23.12
CA GLU A 515 -49.45 -13.40 24.25
C GLU A 515 -50.37 -14.55 23.76
N GLU A 516 -50.64 -15.51 24.64
CA GLU A 516 -51.53 -16.65 24.38
C GLU A 516 -53.00 -16.27 24.64
N PHE A 517 -53.81 -16.27 23.58
CA PHE A 517 -55.21 -15.85 23.59
C PHE A 517 -56.15 -17.07 23.58
N ILE A 518 -57.39 -16.92 24.02
CA ILE A 518 -58.33 -18.07 24.19
C ILE A 518 -59.34 -18.17 23.04
N VAL A 519 -59.66 -19.40 22.62
CA VAL A 519 -60.85 -19.76 21.85
C VAL A 519 -61.53 -21.00 22.48
N LYS A 520 -62.87 -21.07 22.46
CA LYS A 520 -63.63 -22.22 22.97
C LYS A 520 -64.24 -23.02 21.82
N ILE A 521 -63.85 -24.28 21.68
CA ILE A 521 -64.29 -25.18 20.61
C ILE A 521 -65.33 -26.16 21.14
N TYR A 522 -66.45 -26.32 20.44
CA TYR A 522 -67.57 -27.20 20.82
C TYR A 522 -67.81 -28.30 19.77
N GLY A 523 -67.98 -29.56 20.16
CA GLY A 523 -68.38 -30.65 19.25
C GLY A 523 -69.86 -31.05 19.37
N PHE A 524 -70.34 -31.97 18.54
CA PHE A 524 -71.69 -32.56 18.67
C PHE A 524 -71.62 -34.07 19.02
N LEU A 525 -72.27 -34.48 20.12
CA LEU A 525 -72.39 -35.89 20.48
C LEU A 525 -73.45 -36.59 19.62
N GLU A 526 -73.03 -37.60 18.88
CA GLU A 526 -73.89 -38.62 18.30
C GLU A 526 -73.83 -39.89 19.15
N ASN A 527 -74.95 -40.60 19.25
CA ASN A 527 -75.04 -41.86 19.98
C ASN A 527 -75.39 -42.96 18.99
N ASN A 528 -74.76 -44.12 19.14
CA ASN A 528 -75.18 -45.34 18.48
C ASN A 528 -75.05 -46.52 19.45
N LEU A 529 -75.99 -47.46 19.39
CA LEU A 529 -75.99 -48.64 20.24
C LEU A 529 -75.48 -49.84 19.42
N THR A 530 -74.20 -50.18 19.59
CA THR A 530 -73.53 -51.23 18.82
C THR A 530 -73.94 -52.61 19.30
N SER A 531 -73.94 -52.84 20.61
CA SER A 531 -74.58 -54.00 21.24
C SER A 531 -75.56 -53.53 22.33
N PRO A 532 -76.74 -54.15 22.46
CA PRO A 532 -77.13 -55.38 21.76
C PRO A 532 -77.78 -55.12 20.39
N ASN A 533 -77.73 -56.08 19.47
CA ASN A 533 -77.98 -55.97 18.02
C ASN A 533 -78.63 -57.22 17.39
N GLY A 534 -79.30 -58.05 18.18
CA GLY A 534 -79.93 -59.30 17.73
C GLY A 534 -79.23 -60.57 18.24
N GLU A 535 -78.09 -60.44 18.94
CA GLU A 535 -77.24 -61.55 19.34
C GLU A 535 -77.80 -62.34 20.52
N THR A 536 -77.02 -63.31 20.96
CA THR A 536 -77.45 -64.41 21.82
C THR A 536 -76.33 -64.62 22.89
N TYR A 537 -76.55 -64.19 24.16
CA TYR A 537 -75.67 -64.09 25.36
C TYR A 537 -76.12 -64.91 26.60
N GLU A 538 -75.43 -65.99 26.99
CA GLU A 538 -76.00 -67.12 27.77
C GLU A 538 -76.61 -66.77 29.16
N ALA A 539 -77.51 -67.61 29.65
CA ALA A 539 -78.38 -67.26 30.79
C ALA A 539 -77.59 -67.07 32.10
N GLY A 540 -77.54 -65.83 32.60
CA GLY A 540 -76.73 -65.45 33.75
C GLY A 540 -75.47 -64.66 33.37
N GLU A 541 -75.16 -64.53 32.09
CA GLU A 541 -74.16 -63.57 31.62
C GLU A 541 -74.53 -62.13 32.00
N ASN A 542 -73.49 -61.33 32.17
CA ASN A 542 -73.65 -59.90 32.39
C ASN A 542 -73.88 -59.26 31.02
N ILE A 543 -75.12 -58.88 30.69
CA ILE A 543 -75.44 -58.41 29.35
C ILE A 543 -74.88 -57.00 29.18
N THR A 544 -73.74 -56.96 28.50
CA THR A 544 -72.95 -55.78 28.21
C THR A 544 -73.75 -54.88 27.26
N LEU A 545 -74.39 -53.84 27.79
CA LEU A 545 -74.96 -52.79 26.95
C LEU A 545 -73.81 -51.93 26.45
N VAL A 546 -73.58 -51.94 25.14
CA VAL A 546 -72.48 -51.25 24.47
C VAL A 546 -73.03 -50.16 23.56
N GLY A 547 -72.96 -48.92 24.02
CA GLY A 547 -73.21 -47.76 23.16
C GLY A 547 -71.93 -47.01 22.89
N ASN A 548 -71.62 -46.73 21.63
CA ASN A 548 -70.59 -45.74 21.32
C ASN A 548 -71.20 -44.33 21.31
N VAL A 549 -70.56 -43.40 22.02
CA VAL A 549 -70.74 -41.97 21.74
C VAL A 549 -69.64 -41.58 20.77
N THR A 550 -70.01 -40.82 19.76
CA THR A 550 -69.11 -40.40 18.70
C THR A 550 -69.27 -38.91 18.44
N ASP A 551 -68.25 -38.25 17.91
CA ASP A 551 -68.38 -36.87 17.46
C ASP A 551 -69.00 -36.87 16.07
N ARG A 552 -70.18 -36.25 15.95
CA ARG A 552 -70.98 -36.21 14.73
C ARG A 552 -70.29 -35.42 13.62
N ASP A 553 -69.53 -34.41 13.99
CA ASP A 553 -68.89 -33.48 13.06
C ASP A 553 -67.63 -34.11 12.46
N CYS A 554 -67.12 -35.16 13.11
CA CYS A 554 -65.77 -35.67 12.92
C CYS A 554 -65.75 -37.17 12.67
N TYR A 555 -66.32 -37.60 11.53
CA TYR A 555 -66.22 -38.99 11.04
C TYR A 555 -66.66 -40.06 12.05
N SER A 556 -67.52 -39.69 13.02
CA SER A 556 -67.88 -40.52 14.17
C SER A 556 -66.69 -40.89 15.09
N GLU A 557 -65.77 -39.94 15.31
CA GLU A 557 -64.61 -40.04 16.21
C GLU A 557 -65.00 -40.43 17.66
N PRO A 558 -64.22 -41.29 18.35
CA PRO A 558 -64.58 -41.84 19.66
C PRO A 558 -64.55 -40.83 20.82
N ILE A 559 -65.73 -40.39 21.30
CA ILE A 559 -65.84 -39.51 22.48
C ILE A 559 -65.88 -40.26 23.83
N ALA A 560 -64.74 -40.30 24.51
CA ALA A 560 -64.59 -40.72 25.90
C ALA A 560 -65.04 -39.66 26.93
N ASN A 561 -65.24 -40.09 28.18
CA ASN A 561 -65.59 -39.29 29.36
C ASN A 561 -66.86 -38.41 29.24
N ALA A 562 -67.81 -38.80 28.39
CA ALA A 562 -69.18 -38.30 28.44
C ALA A 562 -69.94 -38.98 29.59
N SER A 563 -70.95 -38.30 30.14
CA SER A 563 -71.97 -38.91 30.97
C SER A 563 -73.01 -39.58 30.08
N VAL A 564 -73.11 -40.91 30.12
CA VAL A 564 -74.02 -41.70 29.29
C VAL A 564 -75.02 -42.49 30.14
N ARG A 565 -76.27 -42.62 29.68
CA ARG A 565 -77.28 -43.45 30.35
C ARG A 565 -78.00 -44.35 29.37
N PHE A 566 -78.13 -45.62 29.74
CA PHE A 566 -78.94 -46.60 29.05
C PHE A 566 -80.29 -46.78 29.75
N ILE A 567 -81.34 -46.86 28.95
CA ILE A 567 -82.73 -47.08 29.36
C ILE A 567 -83.21 -48.33 28.61
N ILE A 568 -83.25 -49.46 29.31
CA ILE A 568 -83.67 -50.75 28.78
C ILE A 568 -85.18 -50.88 28.97
N ASN A 569 -85.92 -51.27 27.94
CA ASN A 569 -87.36 -51.48 28.01
C ASN A 569 -87.69 -52.89 27.51
N SER A 570 -88.63 -53.57 28.16
CA SER A 570 -89.25 -54.76 27.61
C SER A 570 -90.70 -54.86 28.06
N SER A 571 -91.39 -55.93 27.65
CA SER A 571 -92.75 -56.23 28.11
C SER A 571 -92.87 -56.46 29.62
N SER A 572 -91.75 -56.62 30.36
CA SER A 572 -91.73 -56.75 31.82
C SER A 572 -91.35 -55.47 32.58
N GLY A 573 -90.89 -54.39 31.91
CA GLY A 573 -90.62 -53.11 32.56
C GLY A 573 -89.59 -52.22 31.86
N THR A 574 -89.41 -51.03 32.43
CA THR A 574 -88.30 -50.11 32.13
C THR A 574 -87.24 -50.23 33.21
N TYR A 575 -85.97 -50.28 32.81
CA TYR A 575 -84.80 -50.36 33.68
C TYR A 575 -83.77 -49.33 33.24
N TYR A 576 -82.94 -48.88 34.17
CA TYR A 576 -81.85 -47.95 33.90
C TYR A 576 -80.52 -48.64 34.18
N CYS A 577 -79.50 -48.29 33.41
CA CYS A 577 -78.13 -48.72 33.66
C CYS A 577 -77.20 -47.48 33.57
N PRO A 578 -76.44 -47.16 34.63
CA PRO A 578 -76.26 -47.96 35.86
C PRO A 578 -77.40 -47.78 36.88
N GLY A 579 -78.09 -46.64 36.88
CA GLY A 579 -79.21 -46.35 37.78
C GLY A 579 -80.04 -45.12 37.36
N GLU A 580 -81.14 -44.86 38.07
CA GLU A 580 -82.11 -43.79 37.73
C GLU A 580 -81.54 -42.36 37.86
N THR A 581 -80.62 -42.13 38.78
CA THR A 581 -79.97 -40.83 39.02
C THR A 581 -78.55 -40.77 38.44
N GLU A 582 -77.99 -41.91 38.06
CA GLU A 582 -76.57 -42.10 37.73
C GLU A 582 -76.29 -42.06 36.21
N TRP A 583 -75.01 -42.04 35.83
CA TRP A 583 -74.55 -42.05 34.45
C TRP A 583 -73.29 -42.93 34.36
N VAL A 584 -73.17 -43.73 33.31
CA VAL A 584 -71.91 -44.36 32.91
C VAL A 584 -70.97 -43.25 32.45
N THR A 585 -69.81 -43.13 33.08
CA THR A 585 -68.64 -42.45 32.52
C THR A 585 -67.60 -43.51 32.21
N ASN A 586 -67.07 -43.56 30.99
CA ASN A 586 -65.99 -44.46 30.61
C ASN A 586 -64.83 -43.67 29.98
N THR A 587 -63.61 -44.13 30.17
CA THR A 587 -62.39 -43.54 29.60
C THR A 587 -62.18 -43.90 28.13
N THR A 588 -63.00 -44.81 27.59
CA THR A 588 -63.20 -45.00 26.15
C THR A 588 -64.56 -44.43 25.74
N ASN A 589 -64.80 -44.29 24.44
CA ASN A 589 -66.11 -43.90 23.92
C ASN A 589 -67.15 -45.02 23.92
N VAL A 590 -66.74 -46.23 24.31
CA VAL A 590 -67.55 -47.43 24.34
C VAL A 590 -68.15 -47.51 25.73
N TYR A 591 -69.33 -46.91 25.91
CA TYR A 591 -70.01 -46.88 27.20
C TYR A 591 -70.63 -48.24 27.45
N VAL A 592 -69.90 -49.02 28.24
CA VAL A 592 -70.33 -50.32 28.74
C VAL A 592 -71.20 -50.10 29.96
N CYS A 593 -72.43 -50.60 29.92
CA CYS A 593 -73.19 -50.83 31.13
C CYS A 593 -73.56 -52.30 31.26
N ASN A 594 -72.94 -52.96 32.23
CA ASN A 594 -73.15 -54.38 32.52
C ASN A 594 -74.50 -54.58 33.21
N TRP A 595 -75.53 -54.88 32.43
CA TRP A 595 -76.87 -55.13 32.93
C TRP A 595 -77.01 -56.62 33.26
N ASN A 596 -76.92 -56.95 34.55
CA ASN A 596 -76.88 -58.32 35.02
C ASN A 596 -78.18 -59.09 34.67
N SER A 597 -78.08 -60.05 33.74
CA SER A 597 -79.21 -60.88 33.31
C SER A 597 -79.64 -61.95 34.32
N SER A 598 -78.92 -62.11 35.43
CA SER A 598 -79.31 -63.00 36.53
C SER A 598 -80.76 -62.72 36.98
N GLY A 599 -81.60 -63.76 36.91
CA GLY A 599 -83.02 -63.67 37.22
C GLY A 599 -83.88 -62.85 36.24
N LYS A 600 -83.34 -62.46 35.08
CA LYS A 600 -84.09 -61.86 33.97
C LYS A 600 -84.59 -62.98 33.05
N LEU A 601 -85.72 -62.75 32.39
CA LEU A 601 -86.33 -63.76 31.53
C LEU A 601 -85.75 -63.68 30.12
N MET A 602 -85.58 -64.84 29.48
CA MET A 602 -85.27 -64.93 28.06
C MET A 602 -86.34 -64.23 27.21
N GLY A 603 -85.93 -63.53 26.17
CA GLY A 603 -86.82 -62.70 25.36
C GLY A 603 -86.14 -61.41 24.88
N TRP A 604 -86.85 -60.66 24.06
CA TRP A 604 -86.37 -59.41 23.46
C TRP A 604 -86.51 -58.19 24.39
N TYR A 605 -85.53 -57.29 24.34
CA TYR A 605 -85.47 -56.03 25.08
C TYR A 605 -85.06 -54.90 24.12
N ASP A 606 -85.68 -53.73 24.24
CA ASP A 606 -85.30 -52.48 23.57
C ASP A 606 -84.32 -51.68 24.44
N VAL A 607 -83.52 -50.79 23.84
CA VAL A 607 -82.55 -49.95 24.58
C VAL A 607 -82.44 -48.54 23.98
N ARG A 608 -82.55 -47.51 24.83
CA ARG A 608 -82.32 -46.09 24.51
C ARG A 608 -81.06 -45.57 25.20
N MET A 609 -80.30 -44.73 24.50
CA MET A 609 -79.01 -44.17 24.96
C MET A 609 -79.04 -42.64 24.91
N ILE A 610 -78.62 -41.98 25.99
CA ILE A 610 -78.51 -40.52 26.12
C ILE A 610 -77.08 -40.16 26.55
N SER A 611 -76.49 -39.09 26.03
CA SER A 611 -75.11 -38.65 26.33
C SER A 611 -75.02 -37.15 26.61
N ARG A 612 -74.05 -36.74 27.43
CA ARG A 612 -73.71 -35.34 27.76
C ARG A 612 -72.22 -35.17 28.05
N LYS A 613 -71.60 -34.06 27.65
CA LYS A 613 -70.20 -33.75 27.99
C LYS A 613 -69.95 -32.24 27.90
N ASP A 614 -69.09 -31.70 28.77
CA ASP A 614 -68.70 -30.28 28.70
C ASP A 614 -67.97 -29.99 27.39
N TYR A 615 -68.28 -28.84 26.78
CA TYR A 615 -67.87 -28.46 25.42
C TYR A 615 -68.38 -29.39 24.31
N TYR A 616 -69.51 -30.08 24.52
CA TYR A 616 -70.24 -30.74 23.46
C TYR A 616 -71.75 -30.51 23.56
N ASN A 617 -72.41 -30.49 22.40
CA ASN A 617 -73.86 -30.54 22.27
C ASN A 617 -74.37 -31.99 22.50
N ASN A 618 -75.45 -32.15 23.28
CA ASN A 618 -75.88 -33.45 23.82
C ASN A 618 -76.52 -34.41 22.78
N GLY A 619 -76.27 -35.72 22.91
CA GLY A 619 -76.72 -36.75 21.96
C GLY A 619 -77.79 -37.72 22.49
N THR A 620 -78.63 -38.27 21.60
CA THR A 620 -79.63 -39.31 21.93
C THR A 620 -79.88 -40.31 20.80
N PHE A 621 -80.03 -41.60 21.11
CA PHE A 621 -80.34 -42.68 20.16
C PHE A 621 -81.26 -43.74 20.77
N THR A 622 -81.96 -44.55 19.97
CA THR A 622 -82.86 -45.62 20.45
C THR A 622 -82.90 -46.80 19.47
N LYS A 623 -82.86 -48.02 20.01
CA LYS A 623 -82.83 -49.28 19.25
C LYS A 623 -83.88 -50.25 19.80
N THR A 624 -84.58 -50.96 18.90
CA THR A 624 -85.61 -51.94 19.24
C THR A 624 -85.13 -53.37 18.99
N ASN A 625 -85.65 -54.34 19.75
CA ASN A 625 -85.36 -55.78 19.69
C ASN A 625 -83.86 -56.15 19.72
N ALA A 626 -83.23 -56.08 20.88
CA ALA A 626 -81.77 -56.10 20.99
C ALA A 626 -81.07 -57.46 21.32
N PHE A 627 -81.61 -58.47 22.06
CA PHE A 627 -80.82 -59.70 22.44
C PHE A 627 -81.53 -61.03 22.88
N TYR A 628 -80.74 -62.14 22.99
CA TYR A 628 -81.00 -63.57 23.44
C TYR A 628 -79.77 -64.30 24.14
N LEU A 629 -79.39 -65.62 23.97
CA LEU A 629 -78.43 -66.49 24.81
C LEU A 629 -77.26 -67.50 24.25
N THR A 630 -75.87 -67.30 24.26
CA THR A 630 -74.67 -68.31 24.19
C THR A 630 -73.11 -67.84 24.25
N THR A 631 -72.01 -68.69 24.11
CA THR A 631 -70.50 -68.55 24.52
C THR A 631 -69.27 -69.06 23.58
N ILE A 632 -67.91 -68.88 23.89
CA ILE A 632 -66.61 -69.27 23.10
C ILE A 632 -65.14 -69.38 23.83
N PRO A 633 -63.98 -69.91 23.22
CA PRO A 633 -62.63 -70.35 23.85
C PRO A 633 -61.17 -69.68 23.55
N VAL A 634 -59.95 -70.35 23.66
CA VAL A 634 -58.59 -69.80 24.17
C VAL A 634 -57.15 -70.07 23.50
N LEU A 635 -56.19 -69.10 23.57
CA LEU A 635 -54.70 -69.12 23.27
C LEU A 635 -53.89 -68.13 24.18
N LYS A 636 -52.55 -68.30 24.45
CA LYS A 636 -51.72 -67.34 25.27
C LYS A 636 -50.17 -67.29 25.04
N TYR A 637 -49.49 -66.29 25.66
CA TYR A 637 -48.03 -66.14 25.84
C TYR A 637 -47.11 -66.15 24.59
N ALA A 638 -47.54 -65.55 23.48
CA ALA A 638 -46.71 -65.38 22.28
C ALA A 638 -45.49 -64.45 22.51
N ASN A 639 -44.29 -64.83 22.05
CA ASN A 639 -43.07 -64.02 22.19
C ASN A 639 -42.04 -64.24 21.08
N VAL A 640 -41.06 -63.33 20.98
CA VAL A 640 -39.83 -63.45 20.19
C VAL A 640 -38.62 -62.94 21.00
N THR A 641 -37.45 -63.56 20.80
CA THR A 641 -36.18 -63.21 21.48
C THR A 641 -34.99 -63.42 20.51
N PRO A 642 -34.03 -62.47 20.38
CA PRO A 642 -34.04 -61.10 20.92
C PRO A 642 -34.97 -60.16 20.14
N ARG A 643 -35.63 -59.23 20.85
CA ARG A 643 -36.62 -58.30 20.25
C ARG A 643 -36.02 -57.15 19.44
N SER A 644 -34.81 -56.71 19.74
CA SER A 644 -33.95 -55.93 18.84
C SER A 644 -32.60 -56.63 18.81
N GLU A 645 -32.03 -56.79 17.62
CA GLU A 645 -30.63 -57.20 17.41
C GLU A 645 -30.30 -57.12 15.92
N GLY A 646 -29.00 -57.11 15.57
CA GLY A 646 -28.48 -57.13 14.21
C GLY A 646 -29.08 -58.20 13.29
N TRP A 647 -28.97 -57.98 11.98
CA TRP A 647 -29.48 -58.87 10.93
C TRP A 647 -28.76 -60.21 10.86
N ALA A 648 -27.50 -60.30 11.29
CA ALA A 648 -26.79 -61.58 11.37
C ALA A 648 -27.30 -62.52 12.51
N ILE A 649 -28.03 -62.01 13.51
CA ILE A 649 -28.44 -62.79 14.69
C ILE A 649 -29.75 -63.56 14.47
N GLU A 650 -29.76 -64.84 14.87
CA GLU A 650 -30.96 -65.69 14.83
C GLU A 650 -31.96 -65.30 15.93
N LYS A 651 -33.24 -65.16 15.55
CA LYS A 651 -34.35 -64.88 16.47
C LYS A 651 -35.23 -66.13 16.67
N ASN A 652 -35.59 -66.41 17.92
CA ASN A 652 -36.46 -67.52 18.34
C ASN A 652 -37.86 -67.00 18.72
N PHE A 653 -38.91 -67.72 18.31
CA PHE A 653 -40.33 -67.39 18.48
C PHE A 653 -41.05 -68.49 19.27
N SER A 654 -42.02 -68.15 20.12
CA SER A 654 -42.77 -69.11 20.94
C SER A 654 -44.22 -68.70 21.25
N VAL A 655 -45.08 -69.66 21.64
CA VAL A 655 -46.49 -69.45 22.07
C VAL A 655 -47.01 -70.61 22.93
N ASN A 656 -48.03 -70.37 23.77
CA ASN A 656 -48.77 -71.38 24.54
C ASN A 656 -50.25 -71.55 24.10
N VAL A 657 -50.80 -72.75 24.29
CA VAL A 657 -52.16 -73.15 23.82
C VAL A 657 -52.95 -73.84 24.94
N SER A 658 -54.26 -73.60 25.02
CA SER A 658 -55.18 -74.27 25.94
C SER A 658 -56.57 -74.52 25.33
N ASP A 659 -57.00 -75.78 25.24
CA ASP A 659 -58.39 -76.17 24.95
C ASP A 659 -58.74 -77.51 25.63
N GLU A 660 -59.85 -77.57 26.39
CA GLU A 660 -60.19 -78.69 27.27
C GLU A 660 -61.34 -79.55 26.71
N GLY A 661 -60.99 -80.37 25.72
CA GLY A 661 -61.84 -81.39 25.10
C GLY A 661 -61.28 -81.85 23.75
N ASP A 662 -60.69 -80.90 23.02
CA ASP A 662 -60.55 -80.97 21.56
C ASP A 662 -59.07 -80.93 21.10
N ASN A 663 -58.82 -80.87 19.79
CA ASN A 663 -57.45 -80.91 19.22
C ASN A 663 -57.17 -79.66 18.37
N VAL A 664 -55.95 -79.11 18.47
CA VAL A 664 -55.59 -77.79 17.91
C VAL A 664 -54.29 -77.84 17.08
N THR A 665 -54.32 -77.35 15.85
CA THR A 665 -53.12 -77.16 14.98
C THR A 665 -52.67 -75.69 15.01
N VAL A 666 -51.36 -75.41 14.94
CA VAL A 666 -50.78 -74.06 15.06
C VAL A 666 -49.71 -73.76 14.00
N TRP A 667 -49.68 -72.54 13.47
CA TRP A 667 -48.66 -72.03 12.53
C TRP A 667 -48.07 -70.69 13.02
N LEU A 668 -46.83 -70.36 12.63
CA LEU A 668 -46.18 -69.06 12.84
C LEU A 668 -46.06 -68.27 11.54
N TRP A 669 -46.36 -66.97 11.60
CA TRP A 669 -46.22 -66.02 10.49
C TRP A 669 -45.45 -64.77 10.91
N ILE A 670 -44.65 -64.20 10.00
CA ILE A 670 -43.98 -62.90 10.14
C ILE A 670 -44.24 -61.99 8.94
N ARG A 671 -44.05 -60.68 9.10
CA ARG A 671 -43.97 -59.69 8.00
C ARG A 671 -43.13 -58.47 8.41
N ASN A 672 -42.59 -57.73 7.45
CA ASN A 672 -42.15 -56.35 7.69
C ASN A 672 -43.36 -55.38 7.60
N SER A 673 -43.12 -54.08 7.77
CA SER A 673 -44.20 -53.06 7.83
C SER A 673 -45.06 -52.94 6.56
N THR A 674 -44.55 -53.30 5.39
CA THR A 674 -45.23 -53.12 4.09
C THR A 674 -45.50 -54.42 3.32
N GLY A 675 -44.98 -55.56 3.79
CA GLY A 675 -45.05 -56.85 3.10
C GLY A 675 -46.20 -57.77 3.54
N GLU A 676 -46.37 -58.85 2.78
CA GLU A 676 -47.32 -59.93 3.09
C GLU A 676 -46.84 -60.82 4.25
N TRP A 677 -47.77 -61.53 4.88
CA TRP A 677 -47.46 -62.49 5.93
C TRP A 677 -46.79 -63.76 5.35
N GLN A 678 -45.55 -64.00 5.75
CA GLN A 678 -44.74 -65.16 5.37
C GLN A 678 -44.76 -66.21 6.48
N GLN A 679 -44.97 -67.49 6.15
CA GLN A 679 -44.92 -68.58 7.13
C GLN A 679 -43.47 -68.89 7.52
N VAL A 680 -43.20 -69.06 8.82
CA VAL A 680 -41.88 -69.47 9.33
C VAL A 680 -41.91 -70.95 9.68
N GLY A 681 -41.07 -71.74 9.00
CA GLY A 681 -40.97 -73.19 9.22
C GLY A 681 -42.26 -73.95 8.87
N GLN A 682 -42.51 -75.04 9.59
CA GLN A 682 -43.69 -75.91 9.44
C GLN A 682 -44.65 -75.72 10.63
N PRO A 683 -45.97 -76.01 10.47
CA PRO A 683 -46.91 -76.04 11.59
C PRO A 683 -46.59 -77.11 12.63
N GLN A 684 -47.19 -76.97 13.81
CA GLN A 684 -47.05 -77.86 14.97
C GLN A 684 -48.44 -78.14 15.57
N GLU A 685 -48.62 -79.30 16.22
CA GLU A 685 -49.92 -79.74 16.76
C GLU A 685 -49.95 -79.83 18.30
N CYS A 686 -51.14 -79.63 18.86
CA CYS A 686 -51.42 -79.52 20.28
C CYS A 686 -52.72 -80.28 20.61
N LYS A 687 -52.68 -81.25 21.51
CA LYS A 687 -53.76 -82.24 21.65
C LYS A 687 -54.35 -82.28 23.06
N ASN A 688 -55.64 -81.92 23.22
CA ASN A 688 -56.30 -81.76 24.53
C ASN A 688 -55.36 -81.01 25.50
N CYS A 689 -54.78 -79.92 25.01
CA CYS A 689 -53.62 -79.32 25.65
C CYS A 689 -54.06 -78.21 26.60
N SER A 690 -53.35 -78.08 27.71
CA SER A 690 -53.57 -77.03 28.71
C SER A 690 -52.22 -76.38 29.00
N ASN A 691 -52.05 -75.15 28.51
CA ASN A 691 -50.85 -74.33 28.60
C ASN A 691 -49.56 -74.97 28.01
N GLN A 692 -49.65 -75.67 26.88
CA GLN A 692 -48.51 -76.29 26.18
C GLN A 692 -47.78 -75.26 25.29
N MET A 693 -46.44 -75.23 25.34
CA MET A 693 -45.58 -74.32 24.56
C MET A 693 -45.08 -74.93 23.22
N LEU A 694 -44.94 -74.11 22.18
CA LEU A 694 -44.40 -74.43 20.84
C LEU A 694 -43.34 -73.39 20.41
N THR A 695 -42.38 -73.73 19.54
CA THR A 695 -41.22 -72.85 19.19
C THR A 695 -40.68 -72.95 17.74
N TRP A 696 -40.09 -71.86 17.21
CA TRP A 696 -39.48 -71.75 15.86
C TRP A 696 -38.26 -70.79 15.84
N ASN A 697 -37.35 -70.90 14.85
CA ASN A 697 -36.16 -70.02 14.68
C ASN A 697 -36.07 -69.38 13.27
N LYS A 698 -35.45 -68.19 13.15
CA LYS A 698 -35.19 -67.48 11.86
C LYS A 698 -34.03 -66.46 11.97
N THR A 699 -33.08 -66.49 11.03
CA THR A 699 -32.03 -65.45 10.80
C THR A 699 -32.40 -64.52 9.65
N PHE A 700 -31.83 -63.31 9.59
CA PHE A 700 -32.15 -62.26 8.61
C PHE A 700 -30.91 -61.89 7.74
N THR A 701 -31.02 -60.81 6.96
CA THR A 701 -29.98 -60.30 6.06
C THR A 701 -29.95 -58.76 6.06
N TYR A 702 -28.89 -58.15 5.54
CA TYR A 702 -28.72 -56.69 5.48
C TYR A 702 -29.83 -55.93 4.71
N THR A 703 -30.68 -56.61 3.93
CA THR A 703 -31.85 -56.02 3.27
C THR A 703 -33.13 -56.06 4.12
N ASP A 704 -33.10 -56.74 5.27
CA ASP A 704 -34.26 -56.94 6.16
C ASP A 704 -34.30 -55.93 7.34
N VAL A 705 -33.33 -55.01 7.43
CA VAL A 705 -33.21 -54.01 8.51
C VAL A 705 -34.48 -53.16 8.62
N GLY A 706 -35.07 -53.12 9.81
CA GLY A 706 -36.33 -52.42 10.10
C GLY A 706 -37.24 -53.17 11.10
N THR A 707 -38.48 -52.71 11.21
CA THR A 707 -39.49 -53.29 12.11
C THR A 707 -40.30 -54.39 11.43
N TRP A 708 -40.43 -55.52 12.13
CA TRP A 708 -41.19 -56.70 11.74
C TRP A 708 -42.26 -57.04 12.79
N TYR A 709 -43.24 -57.85 12.38
CA TYR A 709 -44.40 -58.30 13.16
C TYR A 709 -44.51 -59.81 13.12
N PHE A 710 -45.04 -60.45 14.17
CA PHE A 710 -45.24 -61.91 14.25
C PHE A 710 -46.61 -62.30 14.84
N LYS A 711 -47.16 -63.45 14.42
CA LYS A 711 -48.43 -63.98 14.96
C LYS A 711 -48.53 -65.50 14.86
N PHE A 712 -49.40 -66.07 15.70
CA PHE A 712 -49.78 -67.48 15.65
C PHE A 712 -51.29 -67.61 15.42
N ASN A 713 -51.70 -68.52 14.54
CA ASN A 713 -53.10 -68.89 14.31
C ASN A 713 -53.34 -70.35 14.71
N ALA A 714 -54.56 -70.66 15.12
CA ALA A 714 -54.99 -71.96 15.61
C ALA A 714 -56.47 -72.25 15.27
N THR A 715 -56.82 -73.53 15.19
CA THR A 715 -58.18 -74.02 14.88
C THR A 715 -58.44 -75.33 15.62
N ASP A 716 -59.66 -75.51 16.15
CA ASP A 716 -60.11 -76.76 16.80
C ASP A 716 -60.72 -77.77 15.81
N THR A 717 -61.29 -78.88 16.32
CA THR A 717 -61.96 -79.92 15.51
C THR A 717 -63.38 -79.56 15.06
N GLU A 718 -64.01 -78.60 15.73
CA GLU A 718 -65.42 -78.21 15.58
C GLU A 718 -65.58 -77.06 14.58
N GLY A 719 -64.47 -76.38 14.26
CA GLY A 719 -64.36 -75.28 13.30
C GLY A 719 -64.20 -73.90 13.95
N ASN A 720 -64.13 -73.82 15.29
CA ASN A 720 -63.79 -72.57 15.96
C ASN A 720 -62.29 -72.29 15.75
N ASN A 721 -61.95 -71.02 15.60
CA ASN A 721 -60.57 -70.60 15.34
C ASN A 721 -60.18 -69.47 16.26
N ARG A 722 -58.87 -69.36 16.51
CA ARG A 722 -58.29 -68.28 17.29
C ARG A 722 -56.95 -67.88 16.71
N THR A 723 -56.65 -66.59 16.73
CA THR A 723 -55.32 -66.04 16.40
C THR A 723 -54.85 -65.24 17.59
N THR A 724 -53.55 -65.22 17.86
CA THR A 724 -52.97 -64.41 18.93
C THR A 724 -53.22 -62.94 18.63
N LEU A 725 -53.85 -62.22 19.58
CA LEU A 725 -54.11 -60.78 19.47
C LEU A 725 -53.49 -60.04 20.66
N VAL A 726 -52.81 -58.92 20.35
CA VAL A 726 -52.31 -57.95 21.34
C VAL A 726 -53.45 -57.49 22.27
N ALA A 727 -54.59 -57.12 21.71
CA ALA A 727 -55.77 -56.68 22.46
C ALA A 727 -56.39 -57.77 23.37
N SER A 728 -56.15 -59.05 23.09
CA SER A 728 -56.59 -60.16 23.96
C SER A 728 -55.60 -60.43 25.10
N GLY A 729 -54.44 -59.77 25.11
CA GLY A 729 -53.34 -60.08 26.03
C GLY A 729 -52.72 -61.45 25.74
N ASP A 730 -52.61 -61.82 24.46
CA ASP A 730 -52.10 -63.13 24.04
C ASP A 730 -50.57 -63.13 23.82
N TYR A 731 -49.91 -61.98 23.88
CA TYR A 731 -48.46 -61.79 23.72
C TYR A 731 -47.78 -61.42 25.05
N ILE A 732 -46.53 -61.84 25.24
CA ILE A 732 -45.67 -61.29 26.29
C ILE A 732 -45.49 -59.78 26.03
N ASN A 733 -45.63 -58.98 27.08
CA ASN A 733 -45.63 -57.51 27.06
C ASN A 733 -46.68 -56.86 26.15
N ASN A 734 -47.67 -57.61 25.65
CA ASN A 734 -48.64 -57.15 24.66
C ASN A 734 -48.00 -56.60 23.36
N ASP A 735 -46.84 -57.15 22.96
CA ASP A 735 -46.05 -56.69 21.82
C ASP A 735 -45.90 -57.81 20.78
N ASP A 736 -46.42 -57.58 19.57
CA ASP A 736 -46.32 -58.45 18.40
C ASP A 736 -45.19 -58.08 17.43
N THR A 737 -44.30 -57.16 17.85
CA THR A 737 -43.22 -56.62 17.01
C THR A 737 -41.83 -57.13 17.39
N PHE A 738 -40.88 -57.01 16.45
CA PHE A 738 -39.45 -57.06 16.69
C PHE A 738 -38.69 -56.18 15.69
N ILE A 739 -37.45 -55.85 16.00
CA ILE A 739 -36.55 -55.03 15.20
C ILE A 739 -35.39 -55.90 14.72
N VAL A 740 -35.02 -55.69 13.46
CA VAL A 740 -33.75 -56.09 12.87
C VAL A 740 -32.96 -54.79 12.69
N GLU A 741 -31.89 -54.59 13.44
CA GLU A 741 -31.09 -53.36 13.35
C GLU A 741 -29.85 -53.54 12.44
N LYS A 742 -29.03 -52.50 12.34
CA LYS A 742 -27.73 -52.55 11.64
C LYS A 742 -26.73 -53.27 12.52
N ASP A 743 -25.89 -54.13 11.93
CA ASP A 743 -24.93 -54.94 12.69
C ASP A 743 -23.87 -54.05 13.38
N ASP A 744 -23.49 -54.45 14.59
CA ASP A 744 -22.40 -53.86 15.37
C ASP A 744 -21.06 -54.13 14.67
N VAL A 745 -20.13 -53.17 14.77
CA VAL A 745 -18.77 -53.29 14.21
C VAL A 745 -17.68 -52.79 15.15
N GLU A 746 -16.52 -53.42 15.05
CA GLU A 746 -15.26 -52.98 15.66
C GLU A 746 -14.22 -52.62 14.57
N PHE A 747 -13.28 -51.75 14.93
CA PHE A 747 -12.15 -51.36 14.09
C PHE A 747 -10.87 -52.02 14.58
N ILE A 748 -10.22 -52.78 13.72
CA ILE A 748 -8.92 -53.40 14.01
C ILE A 748 -7.83 -52.55 13.36
N HIS A 749 -6.86 -52.08 14.15
CA HIS A 749 -5.73 -51.29 13.65
C HIS A 749 -4.87 -52.10 12.66
N VAL A 750 -4.36 -51.44 11.61
CA VAL A 750 -3.43 -52.06 10.65
C VAL A 750 -2.19 -51.19 10.43
N TYR A 751 -2.37 -49.89 10.19
CA TYR A 751 -1.26 -48.97 9.90
C TYR A 751 -1.66 -47.51 10.16
N GLY A 752 -0.66 -46.62 10.31
CA GLY A 752 -0.86 -45.18 10.52
C GLY A 752 -0.73 -44.70 11.97
N ASN A 753 -0.54 -45.59 12.95
CA ASN A 753 -0.26 -45.18 14.33
C ASN A 753 1.26 -44.97 14.52
N GLU A 754 1.64 -43.85 15.12
CA GLU A 754 3.04 -43.40 15.28
C GLU A 754 3.81 -43.33 13.94
N THR A 755 3.11 -43.09 12.82
CA THR A 755 3.73 -42.79 11.53
C THR A 755 3.97 -41.30 11.34
N THR A 756 4.80 -40.95 10.36
CA THR A 756 5.08 -39.56 9.97
C THR A 756 4.59 -39.29 8.55
N THR A 757 4.15 -38.06 8.29
CA THR A 757 3.86 -37.49 6.96
C THR A 757 4.44 -36.07 6.87
N THR A 758 4.75 -35.63 5.65
CA THR A 758 5.20 -34.27 5.32
C THR A 758 4.32 -33.69 4.22
N LYS A 759 4.51 -32.41 3.88
CA LYS A 759 3.86 -31.73 2.73
C LYS A 759 4.11 -32.36 1.35
N THR A 760 5.04 -33.31 1.25
CA THR A 760 5.42 -33.99 0.00
C THR A 760 5.46 -35.51 0.11
N SER A 761 5.21 -36.06 1.30
CA SER A 761 5.20 -37.51 1.56
C SER A 761 3.99 -37.88 2.40
N SER A 762 3.06 -38.58 1.78
CA SER A 762 1.85 -39.13 2.42
C SER A 762 2.17 -40.26 3.40
N THR A 763 1.19 -40.59 4.25
CA THR A 763 1.17 -41.79 5.09
C THR A 763 -0.20 -42.47 5.00
N TRP A 764 -0.24 -43.78 5.20
CA TRP A 764 -1.50 -44.52 5.16
C TRP A 764 -2.16 -44.53 6.55
N LEU A 765 -3.42 -44.12 6.61
CA LEU A 765 -4.31 -44.39 7.74
C LEU A 765 -5.14 -45.62 7.36
N ARG A 766 -4.97 -46.74 8.08
CA ARG A 766 -5.54 -48.04 7.66
C ARG A 766 -6.07 -48.85 8.82
N VAL A 767 -7.29 -49.33 8.64
CA VAL A 767 -8.01 -50.22 9.56
C VAL A 767 -8.68 -51.35 8.79
N LEU A 768 -8.93 -52.46 9.48
CA LEU A 768 -9.91 -53.48 9.07
C LEU A 768 -11.21 -53.21 9.82
N VAL A 769 -12.35 -53.38 9.16
CA VAL A 769 -13.67 -53.34 9.81
C VAL A 769 -14.15 -54.77 10.02
N ASN A 770 -14.37 -55.15 11.28
CA ASN A 770 -14.89 -56.45 11.65
C ASN A 770 -16.34 -56.29 12.14
N ASP A 771 -17.23 -57.08 11.57
CA ASP A 771 -18.64 -57.13 11.93
C ASP A 771 -18.78 -58.18 13.04
N THR A 772 -19.25 -57.73 14.20
CA THR A 772 -19.19 -58.49 15.45
C THR A 772 -20.37 -59.43 15.63
N ASP A 773 -21.51 -59.13 15.01
CA ASP A 773 -22.71 -59.97 15.05
C ASP A 773 -22.56 -61.21 14.15
N ARG A 774 -21.97 -61.05 12.96
CA ARG A 774 -21.57 -62.17 12.09
C ARG A 774 -20.25 -62.81 12.53
N GLY A 775 -19.37 -62.05 13.20
CA GLY A 775 -18.05 -62.50 13.61
C GLY A 775 -17.05 -62.62 12.46
N GLY A 776 -16.95 -61.60 11.59
CA GLY A 776 -15.95 -61.60 10.52
C GLY A 776 -15.92 -60.34 9.64
N LEU A 777 -14.78 -60.11 8.99
CA LEU A 777 -14.47 -58.88 8.22
C LEU A 777 -15.49 -58.51 7.13
N VAL A 778 -15.73 -57.20 6.98
CA VAL A 778 -16.63 -56.59 5.99
C VAL A 778 -15.98 -56.57 4.58
N THR A 779 -15.90 -57.75 3.97
CA THR A 779 -15.38 -57.98 2.62
C THR A 779 -16.46 -57.84 1.54
N ASN A 780 -16.09 -57.98 0.25
CA ASN A 780 -17.00 -57.91 -0.89
C ASN A 780 -18.05 -59.05 -0.99
N ALA A 781 -18.09 -59.98 -0.03
CA ALA A 781 -19.21 -60.90 0.15
C ALA A 781 -20.44 -60.22 0.80
N TRP A 782 -20.26 -59.01 1.32
CA TRP A 782 -21.20 -58.21 2.10
C TRP A 782 -21.22 -56.77 1.56
N PRO A 783 -22.20 -55.92 1.91
CA PRO A 783 -22.11 -54.49 1.59
C PRO A 783 -20.86 -53.86 2.22
N SER A 784 -20.23 -52.92 1.53
CA SER A 784 -19.09 -52.17 2.04
C SER A 784 -19.52 -51.12 3.06
N ALA A 785 -18.81 -51.00 4.18
CA ALA A 785 -19.05 -49.95 5.17
C ALA A 785 -18.49 -48.61 4.68
N ASN A 786 -19.24 -47.53 4.88
CA ASN A 786 -18.85 -46.14 4.60
C ASN A 786 -18.15 -45.54 5.81
N ILE A 787 -16.87 -45.20 5.66
CA ILE A 787 -15.99 -44.76 6.76
C ILE A 787 -15.60 -43.30 6.57
N GLN A 788 -15.84 -42.46 7.59
CA GLN A 788 -15.28 -41.12 7.67
C GLN A 788 -13.94 -41.17 8.44
N VAL A 789 -13.02 -40.30 8.04
CA VAL A 789 -11.68 -40.17 8.60
C VAL A 789 -11.58 -38.83 9.29
N GLU A 790 -11.19 -38.84 10.56
CA GLU A 790 -11.03 -37.64 11.38
C GLU A 790 -9.59 -37.50 11.88
N VAL A 791 -9.03 -36.30 11.77
CA VAL A 791 -7.68 -35.95 12.23
C VAL A 791 -7.76 -34.65 13.05
N THR A 792 -7.03 -34.55 14.16
CA THR A 792 -7.01 -33.31 14.95
C THR A 792 -6.21 -32.22 14.25
N GLN A 793 -6.70 -30.98 14.33
CA GLN A 793 -5.99 -29.80 13.84
C GLN A 793 -4.84 -29.39 14.76
N ASN A 794 -5.03 -29.52 16.08
CA ASN A 794 -4.19 -28.92 17.13
C ASN A 794 -4.05 -29.84 18.37
N ASP A 795 -3.85 -31.13 18.12
CA ASP A 795 -3.86 -32.26 19.07
C ASP A 795 -5.20 -32.49 19.81
N ASN A 796 -6.20 -31.62 19.63
CA ASN A 796 -7.45 -31.62 20.41
C ASN A 796 -8.73 -31.58 19.55
N ASN A 797 -8.81 -30.67 18.57
CA ASN A 797 -10.00 -30.45 17.76
C ASN A 797 -10.00 -31.32 16.50
N TYR A 798 -10.87 -32.33 16.42
CA TYR A 798 -11.01 -33.16 15.22
C TYR A 798 -11.68 -32.42 14.06
N LEU A 799 -11.10 -32.54 12.87
CA LEU A 799 -11.68 -32.19 11.58
C LEU A 799 -12.02 -33.48 10.81
N VAL A 800 -13.05 -33.44 9.97
CA VAL A 800 -13.31 -34.51 8.98
C VAL A 800 -12.37 -34.28 7.81
N GLU A 801 -11.30 -35.07 7.78
CA GLU A 801 -10.25 -35.07 6.74
C GLU A 801 -10.78 -35.66 5.43
N GLY A 802 -11.58 -36.72 5.50
CA GLY A 802 -12.11 -37.36 4.30
C GLY A 802 -12.99 -38.56 4.56
N SER A 803 -13.18 -39.40 3.54
CA SER A 803 -13.94 -40.65 3.63
C SER A 803 -13.39 -41.73 2.70
N THR A 804 -13.67 -42.99 3.06
CA THR A 804 -13.25 -44.19 2.34
C THR A 804 -14.28 -45.31 2.55
N THR A 805 -14.14 -46.43 1.87
CA THR A 805 -15.01 -47.61 2.05
C THR A 805 -14.20 -48.88 2.27
N THR A 806 -14.80 -49.90 2.88
CA THR A 806 -14.13 -51.21 3.01
C THR A 806 -13.95 -51.87 1.64
N ASN A 807 -12.71 -52.29 1.37
CA ASN A 807 -12.37 -52.94 0.11
C ASN A 807 -12.67 -54.47 0.13
N ALA A 808 -12.37 -55.15 -0.97
CA ALA A 808 -12.63 -56.60 -1.11
C ALA A 808 -11.95 -57.51 -0.06
N SER A 809 -10.99 -56.99 0.70
CA SER A 809 -10.32 -57.70 1.81
C SER A 809 -10.63 -57.09 3.19
N GLY A 810 -11.65 -56.22 3.30
CA GLY A 810 -12.12 -55.62 4.55
C GLY A 810 -11.38 -54.36 5.01
N TYR A 811 -10.39 -53.88 4.25
CA TYR A 811 -9.61 -52.70 4.63
C TYR A 811 -10.32 -51.41 4.22
N ALA A 812 -10.53 -50.52 5.18
CA ALA A 812 -10.69 -49.09 4.92
C ALA A 812 -9.30 -48.47 4.80
N ASN A 813 -9.07 -47.74 3.70
CA ASN A 813 -7.76 -47.19 3.36
C ASN A 813 -7.90 -45.70 3.08
N TYR A 814 -7.12 -44.88 3.77
CA TYR A 814 -6.99 -43.46 3.47
C TYR A 814 -5.51 -43.08 3.36
N GLU A 815 -5.17 -42.22 2.42
CA GLU A 815 -3.81 -41.72 2.21
C GLU A 815 -3.79 -40.25 2.63
N PHE A 816 -3.19 -39.99 3.79
CA PHE A 816 -3.15 -38.68 4.42
C PHE A 816 -1.85 -37.97 4.07
N LEU A 817 -1.93 -36.68 3.71
CA LEU A 817 -0.80 -35.81 3.38
C LEU A 817 -0.89 -34.55 4.26
N ALA A 818 0.18 -34.22 4.97
CA ALA A 818 0.17 -33.07 5.87
C ALA A 818 0.13 -31.73 5.11
N ASP A 819 -0.71 -30.79 5.53
CA ASP A 819 -0.68 -29.40 5.08
C ASP A 819 -0.95 -28.41 6.23
N CYS A 820 -0.85 -27.10 5.96
CA CYS A 820 -1.01 -26.07 6.99
C CYS A 820 -2.45 -25.81 7.47
N THR A 821 -3.43 -26.60 7.04
CA THR A 821 -4.69 -26.74 7.78
C THR A 821 -4.38 -27.22 9.21
N TYR A 822 -3.44 -28.16 9.33
CA TYR A 822 -3.02 -28.80 10.57
C TYR A 822 -1.82 -28.11 11.22
N ASP A 823 -1.70 -28.21 12.53
CA ASP A 823 -0.53 -27.75 13.27
C ASP A 823 0.64 -28.76 13.12
N PRO A 824 1.89 -28.30 12.98
CA PRO A 824 3.07 -29.16 13.02
C PRO A 824 3.17 -30.02 14.29
N GLY A 825 3.89 -31.14 14.18
CA GLY A 825 4.09 -32.05 15.30
C GLY A 825 3.01 -33.13 15.38
N LYS A 826 2.58 -33.49 16.58
CA LYS A 826 1.80 -34.72 16.81
C LYS A 826 0.30 -34.43 16.80
N GLN A 827 -0.43 -35.15 15.95
CA GLN A 827 -1.88 -35.10 15.82
C GLN A 827 -2.49 -36.47 16.11
N LYS A 828 -3.75 -36.48 16.53
CA LYS A 828 -4.54 -37.69 16.75
C LYS A 828 -5.44 -37.94 15.54
N TRP A 829 -5.63 -39.20 15.15
CA TRP A 829 -6.60 -39.60 14.14
C TRP A 829 -7.46 -40.77 14.61
N ARG A 830 -8.65 -40.85 14.03
CA ARG A 830 -9.62 -41.93 14.24
C ARG A 830 -10.48 -42.11 12.99
N MET A 831 -11.21 -43.22 12.92
CA MET A 831 -12.18 -43.48 11.88
C MET A 831 -13.55 -43.79 12.50
N VAL A 832 -14.62 -43.54 11.75
CA VAL A 832 -16.00 -43.74 12.21
C VAL A 832 -16.85 -44.29 11.08
N VAL A 833 -17.75 -45.25 11.36
CA VAL A 833 -18.80 -45.60 10.40
C VAL A 833 -19.76 -44.42 10.29
N ALA A 834 -19.90 -43.88 9.08
CA ALA A 834 -20.73 -42.71 8.81
C ALA A 834 -22.16 -42.93 9.30
N ALA A 835 -22.79 -41.91 9.91
CA ALA A 835 -24.17 -42.02 10.39
C ALA A 835 -25.18 -42.33 9.25
N SER A 836 -24.81 -42.05 8.01
CA SER A 836 -25.53 -42.36 6.77
C SER A 836 -25.26 -43.76 6.19
N ASP A 837 -24.41 -44.60 6.79
CA ASP A 837 -24.29 -46.01 6.41
C ASP A 837 -25.63 -46.73 6.58
N SER A 838 -26.00 -47.62 5.67
CA SER A 838 -27.30 -48.29 5.68
C SER A 838 -27.31 -49.63 6.40
N TYR A 839 -26.15 -50.24 6.66
CA TYR A 839 -26.00 -51.66 6.99
C TYR A 839 -25.28 -51.92 8.30
N TYR A 840 -24.38 -51.00 8.68
CA TYR A 840 -23.58 -51.05 9.90
C TYR A 840 -23.86 -49.88 10.82
N LYS A 841 -23.72 -50.11 12.12
CA LYS A 841 -23.97 -49.11 13.17
C LYS A 841 -22.85 -48.09 13.22
N SER A 842 -23.17 -46.83 13.54
CA SER A 842 -22.15 -45.80 13.71
C SER A 842 -21.34 -46.08 14.99
N SER A 843 -20.07 -46.37 14.80
CA SER A 843 -19.09 -46.71 15.83
C SER A 843 -17.77 -46.02 15.51
N TYR A 844 -16.99 -45.64 16.53
CA TYR A 844 -15.66 -45.03 16.39
C TYR A 844 -14.57 -46.08 16.59
N SER A 845 -13.44 -45.90 15.91
CA SER A 845 -12.21 -46.61 16.22
C SER A 845 -11.56 -46.12 17.52
N ASP A 846 -10.58 -46.87 18.01
CA ASP A 846 -9.55 -46.32 18.90
C ASP A 846 -8.89 -45.08 18.28
N VAL A 847 -8.29 -44.25 19.15
CA VAL A 847 -7.54 -43.06 18.76
C VAL A 847 -6.05 -43.42 18.62
N TRP A 848 -5.49 -43.08 17.46
CA TRP A 848 -4.09 -43.28 17.13
C TRP A 848 -3.39 -41.96 16.82
N ASN A 849 -2.07 -41.95 16.78
CA ASN A 849 -1.30 -40.74 16.52
C ASN A 849 -0.66 -40.75 15.14
N VAL A 850 -0.52 -39.58 14.52
CA VAL A 850 0.29 -39.33 13.33
C VAL A 850 1.14 -38.06 13.56
N THR A 851 2.38 -38.06 13.07
CA THR A 851 3.30 -36.92 13.21
C THR A 851 3.41 -36.17 11.89
N LEU A 852 3.19 -34.87 11.91
CA LEU A 852 3.26 -33.97 10.77
C LEU A 852 4.59 -33.23 10.83
N ASP A 853 5.56 -33.76 10.09
CA ASP A 853 6.92 -33.22 10.01
C ASP A 853 6.96 -32.16 8.90
N MET A 854 6.68 -30.91 9.29
CA MET A 854 6.53 -29.76 8.41
C MET A 854 6.71 -28.43 9.17
N GLN A 855 6.91 -27.35 8.43
CA GLN A 855 6.89 -25.96 8.94
C GLN A 855 5.58 -25.28 8.50
N CYS A 856 4.86 -24.59 9.40
CA CYS A 856 3.63 -23.84 9.08
C CYS A 856 3.52 -22.59 9.97
N PRO A 857 3.89 -21.39 9.48
CA PRO A 857 4.36 -21.09 8.12
C PRO A 857 5.69 -21.77 7.76
N GLU A 858 5.95 -21.92 6.47
CA GLU A 858 7.35 -21.92 5.99
C GLU A 858 7.79 -20.45 5.94
N PHE A 859 9.00 -20.14 6.41
CA PHE A 859 9.45 -18.76 6.68
C PHE A 859 10.95 -18.64 6.38
N ASN A 860 11.34 -17.81 5.40
CA ASN A 860 12.73 -17.69 4.94
C ASN A 860 13.14 -16.23 4.60
N VAL A 861 14.41 -15.88 4.80
CA VAL A 861 15.07 -14.65 4.32
C VAL A 861 15.68 -14.93 2.94
N THR A 862 14.90 -14.75 1.88
CA THR A 862 15.22 -15.31 0.54
C THR A 862 16.22 -14.51 -0.29
N GLN A 863 16.26 -13.19 -0.12
CA GLN A 863 17.13 -12.29 -0.91
C GLN A 863 17.65 -11.15 -0.03
N ILE A 864 18.89 -10.71 -0.28
CA ILE A 864 19.48 -9.50 0.29
C ILE A 864 20.19 -8.74 -0.82
N TYR A 865 19.87 -7.46 -0.95
CA TYR A 865 20.45 -6.53 -1.91
C TYR A 865 21.25 -5.44 -1.17
N SER A 866 22.53 -5.32 -1.51
CA SER A 866 23.46 -4.32 -0.98
C SER A 866 24.50 -3.93 -2.06
N PRO A 867 25.16 -2.76 -1.94
CA PRO A 867 26.32 -2.44 -2.76
C PRO A 867 27.51 -3.36 -2.48
N ASN A 868 28.31 -3.69 -3.49
CA ASN A 868 29.53 -4.48 -3.33
C ASN A 868 30.67 -3.68 -2.65
N GLU A 869 30.69 -2.36 -2.87
CA GLU A 869 31.65 -1.40 -2.34
C GLU A 869 30.91 -0.32 -1.55
N VAL A 870 31.37 -0.03 -0.33
CA VAL A 870 30.82 1.02 0.55
C VAL A 870 31.96 1.87 1.12
N PHE A 871 31.64 3.04 1.70
CA PHE A 871 32.64 4.02 2.12
C PHE A 871 32.40 4.45 3.57
N GLU A 872 33.46 4.57 4.37
CA GLU A 872 33.36 4.97 5.78
C GLU A 872 32.76 6.38 5.93
N GLN A 873 31.86 6.56 6.90
CA GLN A 873 31.10 7.80 7.10
C GLN A 873 30.27 8.25 5.87
N ASN A 874 29.81 7.30 5.04
CA ASN A 874 28.93 7.55 3.90
C ASN A 874 27.80 6.50 3.85
N PRO A 875 26.54 6.84 4.18
CA PRO A 875 25.46 5.88 4.27
C PRO A 875 25.10 5.20 2.95
N PHE A 876 24.71 3.92 3.03
CA PHE A 876 24.20 3.11 1.93
C PHE A 876 22.91 2.39 2.31
N VAL A 877 22.19 1.83 1.34
CA VAL A 877 20.92 1.12 1.57
C VAL A 877 21.11 -0.39 1.46
N LEU A 878 20.49 -1.14 2.37
CA LEU A 878 20.35 -2.60 2.33
C LEU A 878 18.86 -2.97 2.34
N ASN A 879 18.44 -3.84 1.43
CA ASN A 879 17.06 -4.32 1.30
C ASN A 879 17.03 -5.85 1.34
N ALA A 880 16.15 -6.45 2.14
CA ALA A 880 16.00 -7.90 2.24
C ALA A 880 14.54 -8.35 2.08
N THR A 881 14.34 -9.53 1.51
CA THR A 881 13.02 -10.09 1.19
C THR A 881 12.69 -11.25 2.12
N ILE A 882 11.72 -11.03 3.02
CA ILE A 882 11.11 -12.10 3.81
C ILE A 882 10.06 -12.80 2.92
N TRP A 883 10.10 -14.13 2.85
CA TRP A 883 9.12 -14.97 2.14
C TRP A 883 8.43 -15.88 3.14
N ILE A 884 7.12 -16.03 3.00
CA ILE A 884 6.31 -16.94 3.81
C ILE A 884 5.39 -17.82 2.95
N ARG A 885 5.01 -18.98 3.49
CA ARG A 885 4.03 -19.87 2.86
C ARG A 885 3.10 -20.58 3.85
N GLY A 886 1.82 -20.65 3.47
CA GLY A 886 0.88 -21.65 3.96
C GLY A 886 0.15 -21.32 5.26
N ARG A 887 0.63 -20.35 6.03
CA ARG A 887 -0.03 -19.81 7.22
C ARG A 887 0.45 -18.38 7.46
N ASP A 888 -0.32 -17.59 8.20
CA ASP A 888 0.09 -16.27 8.67
C ASP A 888 1.32 -16.33 9.59
N ALA A 889 2.20 -15.35 9.44
CA ALA A 889 3.40 -15.12 10.24
C ALA A 889 3.14 -13.91 11.16
N GLU A 890 2.82 -14.17 12.43
CA GLU A 890 2.38 -13.16 13.41
C GLU A 890 3.55 -12.57 14.19
N GLY A 891 3.56 -11.24 14.34
CA GLY A 891 4.56 -10.54 15.15
C GLY A 891 5.99 -10.58 14.56
N THR A 892 6.09 -10.62 13.23
CA THR A 892 7.35 -10.79 12.49
C THR A 892 8.32 -9.62 12.74
N ASN A 893 9.58 -9.93 13.04
CA ASN A 893 10.69 -8.98 13.04
C ASN A 893 11.74 -9.40 12.01
N ALA A 894 12.44 -8.42 11.44
CA ALA A 894 13.72 -8.63 10.77
C ALA A 894 14.78 -7.77 11.47
N SER A 895 15.99 -8.32 11.65
CA SER A 895 17.09 -7.66 12.36
C SER A 895 18.36 -7.70 11.52
N LEU A 896 18.95 -6.53 11.27
CA LEU A 896 20.22 -6.39 10.57
C LEU A 896 21.37 -6.28 11.58
N GLN A 897 22.19 -7.32 11.68
CA GLN A 897 23.41 -7.31 12.47
C GLN A 897 24.59 -6.81 11.64
N THR A 898 25.33 -5.84 12.20
CA THR A 898 26.49 -5.20 11.56
C THR A 898 27.73 -5.23 12.48
N PRO A 899 28.92 -4.83 12.00
CA PRO A 899 30.15 -4.70 12.80
C PRO A 899 30.16 -3.53 13.82
N SER A 900 29.04 -3.22 14.47
CA SER A 900 28.80 -1.98 15.24
C SER A 900 28.68 -0.72 14.35
N TRP A 901 28.20 -0.89 13.13
CA TRP A 901 27.89 0.21 12.22
C TRP A 901 26.54 0.84 12.58
N GLU A 902 26.35 2.11 12.25
CA GLU A 902 25.08 2.80 12.49
C GLU A 902 24.00 2.29 11.52
N VAL A 903 22.85 1.87 12.05
CA VAL A 903 21.72 1.34 11.27
C VAL A 903 20.46 2.14 11.56
N LEU A 904 19.93 2.78 10.53
CA LEU A 904 18.73 3.62 10.57
C LEU A 904 17.54 2.94 9.86
N PRO A 905 16.30 3.09 10.39
CA PRO A 905 15.97 3.78 11.63
C PRO A 905 16.34 3.00 12.90
N SER A 906 16.59 1.69 12.78
CA SER A 906 16.96 0.78 13.86
C SER A 906 17.44 -0.55 13.29
N GLU A 907 18.33 -1.27 14.00
CA GLU A 907 18.78 -2.63 13.61
C GLU A 907 17.59 -3.59 13.46
N VAL A 908 16.67 -3.59 14.43
CA VAL A 908 15.43 -4.38 14.41
C VAL A 908 14.30 -3.60 13.74
N ARG A 909 13.53 -4.25 12.87
CA ARG A 909 12.36 -3.71 12.16
C ARG A 909 11.18 -4.67 12.37
N TYR A 910 10.14 -4.18 13.06
CA TYR A 910 8.88 -4.89 13.21
C TYR A 910 8.05 -4.78 11.92
N LEU A 911 7.56 -5.91 11.41
CA LEU A 911 6.78 -6.01 10.17
C LEU A 911 5.30 -6.33 10.41
N GLY A 912 4.89 -6.58 11.66
CA GLY A 912 3.51 -6.91 12.01
C GLY A 912 3.15 -8.37 11.68
N THR A 913 1.96 -8.58 11.13
CA THR A 913 1.54 -9.90 10.62
C THR A 913 1.66 -9.92 9.11
N ILE A 914 2.36 -10.92 8.57
CA ILE A 914 2.41 -11.18 7.13
C ILE A 914 1.42 -12.31 6.85
N HIS A 915 0.40 -12.05 6.03
CA HIS A 915 -0.69 -13.01 5.79
C HIS A 915 -0.39 -14.00 4.65
N ALA A 916 -0.72 -15.28 4.83
CA ALA A 916 -0.72 -16.30 3.77
C ALA A 916 -1.65 -17.47 4.11
N GLY A 917 -2.64 -17.75 3.24
CA GLY A 917 -3.50 -18.92 3.36
C GLY A 917 -2.79 -20.25 3.02
N VAL A 918 -3.48 -21.37 3.24
CA VAL A 918 -2.96 -22.71 2.92
C VAL A 918 -2.57 -22.79 1.43
N GLY A 919 -1.34 -23.22 1.16
CA GLY A 919 -0.76 -23.29 -0.19
C GLY A 919 -0.28 -21.96 -0.78
N GLN A 920 -0.77 -20.82 -0.30
CA GLN A 920 -0.40 -19.46 -0.75
C GLN A 920 1.03 -19.10 -0.30
N GLU A 921 1.74 -18.39 -1.18
CA GLU A 921 3.03 -17.74 -0.89
C GLU A 921 2.84 -16.21 -0.82
N ASN A 922 3.61 -15.54 0.03
CA ASN A 922 3.63 -14.07 0.13
C ASN A 922 5.04 -13.57 0.48
N THR A 923 5.35 -12.30 0.17
CA THR A 923 6.65 -11.68 0.46
C THR A 923 6.50 -10.30 1.09
N THR A 924 7.52 -9.87 1.83
CA THR A 924 7.60 -8.52 2.40
C THR A 924 9.05 -8.06 2.41
N ASN A 925 9.28 -6.85 1.90
CA ASN A 925 10.61 -6.26 1.83
C ASN A 925 10.87 -5.40 3.07
N VAL A 926 12.07 -5.53 3.64
CA VAL A 926 12.56 -4.72 4.76
C VAL A 926 13.83 -3.99 4.34
N VAL A 927 13.85 -2.68 4.62
CA VAL A 927 14.92 -1.77 4.18
C VAL A 927 15.55 -1.07 5.39
N TRP A 928 16.88 -0.98 5.35
CA TRP A 928 17.71 -0.23 6.28
C TRP A 928 18.63 0.73 5.54
N THR A 929 18.96 1.85 6.18
CA THR A 929 20.10 2.69 5.80
C THR A 929 21.24 2.39 6.77
N VAL A 930 22.42 2.06 6.26
CA VAL A 930 23.58 1.61 7.02
C VAL A 930 24.73 2.58 6.78
N ASN A 931 25.36 3.07 7.85
CA ASN A 931 26.52 3.94 7.79
C ASN A 931 27.73 3.24 8.43
N ALA A 932 28.77 2.97 7.64
CA ALA A 932 30.00 2.34 8.11
C ALA A 932 30.79 3.35 8.96
N THR A 933 30.58 3.32 10.27
CA THR A 933 31.08 4.33 11.21
C THR A 933 32.49 4.07 11.74
N ASP A 934 32.89 2.81 11.88
CA ASP A 934 34.23 2.38 12.29
C ASP A 934 34.65 1.12 11.53
N LEU A 935 35.93 1.07 11.17
CA LEU A 935 36.63 -0.01 10.47
C LEU A 935 37.93 -0.36 11.22
N VAL A 936 37.82 -0.57 12.54
CA VAL A 936 38.91 -1.00 13.45
C VAL A 936 38.43 -2.19 14.30
N PRO A 937 39.07 -3.39 14.19
CA PRO A 937 40.08 -3.76 13.20
C PRO A 937 39.52 -3.71 11.76
N TYR A 938 40.41 -3.56 10.78
CA TYR A 938 40.01 -3.54 9.38
C TYR A 938 39.93 -4.97 8.83
N GLU A 939 38.77 -5.36 8.30
CA GLU A 939 38.53 -6.65 7.64
C GLU A 939 38.56 -6.54 6.11
N ASP A 940 39.00 -7.62 5.44
CA ASP A 940 39.09 -7.69 3.98
C ASP A 940 37.73 -7.48 3.28
N SER A 941 36.64 -7.92 3.94
CA SER A 941 35.22 -7.75 3.59
C SER A 941 34.37 -7.96 4.84
N TYR A 942 33.28 -7.21 5.00
CA TYR A 942 32.41 -7.27 6.19
C TYR A 942 31.13 -8.05 5.88
N LYS A 943 30.81 -9.04 6.73
CA LYS A 943 29.54 -9.80 6.67
C LYS A 943 28.43 -8.98 7.34
N LEU A 944 27.32 -8.78 6.63
CA LEU A 944 26.09 -8.18 7.14
C LEU A 944 25.02 -9.26 7.20
N ASN A 945 24.52 -9.56 8.40
CA ASN A 945 23.58 -10.66 8.64
C ASN A 945 22.16 -10.10 8.79
N VAL A 946 21.22 -10.58 7.97
CA VAL A 946 19.78 -10.34 8.21
C VAL A 946 19.22 -11.61 8.81
N THR A 947 18.91 -11.56 10.10
CA THR A 947 18.02 -12.55 10.72
C THR A 947 16.59 -12.07 10.56
N ALA A 948 15.65 -13.00 10.48
CA ALA A 948 14.24 -12.69 10.69
C ALA A 948 13.64 -13.74 11.62
N ASN A 949 12.63 -13.35 12.39
CA ASN A 949 11.84 -14.26 13.19
C ASN A 949 10.36 -13.88 13.22
N THR A 950 9.52 -14.85 13.54
CA THR A 950 8.08 -14.67 13.65
C THR A 950 7.49 -15.68 14.62
N SER A 951 6.31 -15.38 15.14
CA SER A 951 5.47 -16.36 15.78
C SER A 951 4.39 -16.89 14.82
N ALA A 952 3.76 -17.99 15.22
CA ALA A 952 2.52 -18.46 14.62
C ALA A 952 1.48 -18.68 15.74
N PRO A 953 0.18 -18.70 15.44
CA PRO A 953 -0.89 -18.85 16.44
C PRO A 953 -1.00 -20.27 17.04
N THR A 954 0.13 -20.98 17.25
CA THR A 954 0.21 -22.35 17.78
C THR A 954 1.17 -22.46 18.96
N PRO A 955 1.03 -23.47 19.85
CA PRO A 955 1.89 -23.64 21.02
C PRO A 955 3.38 -23.94 20.73
N GLN A 956 3.76 -24.15 19.47
CA GLN A 956 5.15 -24.36 19.03
C GLN A 956 5.67 -23.23 18.13
N GLY A 957 4.84 -22.21 17.84
CA GLY A 957 5.09 -21.21 16.82
C GLY A 957 6.13 -20.16 17.19
N TYR A 958 7.42 -20.52 17.11
CA TYR A 958 8.51 -19.58 16.87
C TYR A 958 9.35 -20.10 15.70
N TYR A 959 9.53 -19.26 14.69
CA TYR A 959 10.30 -19.55 13.48
C TYR A 959 11.36 -18.47 13.31
N GLU A 960 12.57 -18.87 12.94
CA GLU A 960 13.66 -17.96 12.58
C GLU A 960 14.44 -18.50 11.38
N ASP A 961 14.98 -17.58 10.57
CA ASP A 961 15.90 -17.87 9.47
C ASP A 961 16.93 -16.75 9.35
N ASP A 962 18.11 -17.06 8.80
CA ASP A 962 19.20 -16.09 8.61
C ASP A 962 19.88 -16.21 7.25
N ASN A 963 20.13 -15.04 6.64
CA ASN A 963 20.83 -14.92 5.38
C ASN A 963 21.78 -13.71 5.46
N TYR A 964 22.76 -13.62 4.56
CA TYR A 964 23.78 -12.59 4.64
C TYR A 964 24.27 -12.08 3.28
N THR A 965 24.87 -10.90 3.34
CA THR A 965 25.64 -10.31 2.26
C THR A 965 27.04 -9.92 2.75
N THR A 966 27.96 -9.63 1.83
CA THR A 966 29.33 -9.23 2.14
C THR A 966 29.69 -7.97 1.36
N VAL A 967 30.17 -6.93 2.05
CA VAL A 967 30.53 -5.64 1.45
C VAL A 967 32.00 -5.30 1.68
N ILE A 968 32.65 -4.65 0.72
CA ILE A 968 34.00 -4.09 0.89
C ILE A 968 33.86 -2.63 1.33
N ALA A 969 34.17 -2.34 2.60
CA ALA A 969 34.14 -0.99 3.13
C ALA A 969 35.51 -0.32 3.00
N TYR A 970 35.57 0.82 2.31
CA TYR A 970 36.80 1.61 2.16
C TYR A 970 36.92 2.63 3.28
N LYS A 971 38.09 2.63 3.95
CA LYS A 971 38.42 3.48 5.09
C LYS A 971 38.75 4.91 4.67
N LEU A 972 38.30 5.88 5.47
CA LEU A 972 38.55 7.30 5.29
C LEU A 972 39.93 7.68 5.86
N LYS A 973 40.81 8.22 5.03
CA LYS A 973 41.96 9.00 5.49
C LYS A 973 41.74 10.46 5.14
N GLU A 974 41.77 11.30 6.18
CA GLU A 974 41.98 12.74 6.03
C GLU A 974 43.38 13.12 6.56
N ALA A 975 44.02 14.05 5.87
CA ALA A 975 45.35 14.54 6.20
C ALA A 975 45.54 16.00 5.78
N GLY A 976 46.06 16.81 6.71
CA GLY A 976 46.73 18.05 6.36
C GLY A 976 48.09 17.78 5.69
N PRO A 977 48.74 18.80 5.14
CA PRO A 977 50.06 18.70 4.55
C PRO A 977 51.13 18.83 5.64
N LEU A 978 52.27 18.16 5.49
CA LEU A 978 53.36 18.19 6.49
C LEU A 978 54.33 19.36 6.31
N ASP A 979 54.03 20.27 5.40
CA ASP A 979 54.85 21.42 5.03
C ASP A 979 54.16 22.71 5.47
N SER A 980 54.91 23.77 5.76
CA SER A 980 54.38 25.02 6.32
C SER A 980 53.86 25.96 5.22
N PHE A 981 52.60 26.41 5.33
CA PHE A 981 51.95 27.35 4.41
C PHE A 981 51.80 28.75 5.03
N PRO A 982 51.68 29.84 4.23
CA PRO A 982 51.63 29.86 2.76
C PRO A 982 53.00 29.62 2.08
N VAL A 983 52.96 29.12 0.84
CA VAL A 983 54.14 28.84 0.01
C VAL A 983 54.04 29.48 -1.37
N ASN A 984 55.05 30.26 -1.76
CA ASN A 984 55.10 30.89 -3.09
C ASN A 984 55.81 29.98 -4.11
N VAL A 985 55.07 29.58 -5.16
CA VAL A 985 55.58 28.87 -6.34
C VAL A 985 55.85 29.91 -7.43
N THR A 986 57.12 30.18 -7.74
CA THR A 986 57.51 31.18 -8.76
C THR A 986 57.26 30.65 -10.19
N PRO A 987 57.14 31.52 -11.22
CA PRO A 987 57.04 31.14 -12.62
C PRO A 987 58.05 30.07 -13.05
N GLY A 988 57.59 29.05 -13.77
CA GLY A 988 58.41 27.94 -14.25
C GLY A 988 58.95 27.01 -13.14
N SER A 989 58.57 27.22 -11.89
CA SER A 989 58.94 26.36 -10.75
C SER A 989 57.79 25.44 -10.34
N ARG A 990 58.06 24.57 -9.37
CA ARG A 990 57.11 23.61 -8.82
C ARG A 990 57.28 23.47 -7.32
N PHE A 991 56.17 23.28 -6.63
CA PHE A 991 56.17 22.86 -5.23
C PHE A 991 55.64 21.44 -5.13
N ILE A 992 56.28 20.63 -4.29
CA ILE A 992 55.86 19.27 -3.95
C ILE A 992 55.53 19.27 -2.47
N THR A 993 54.30 18.90 -2.14
CA THR A 993 53.87 18.67 -0.75
C THR A 993 53.59 17.19 -0.50
N ARG A 994 53.54 16.83 0.77
CA ARG A 994 53.38 15.46 1.26
C ARG A 994 52.30 15.40 2.33
N PHE A 995 51.46 14.37 2.22
CA PHE A 995 50.41 14.05 3.19
C PHE A 995 50.75 12.73 3.89
N GLU A 996 50.34 12.59 5.14
CA GLU A 996 50.29 11.28 5.79
C GLU A 996 49.42 10.33 4.97
N CYS A 997 50.00 9.23 4.50
CA CYS A 997 49.31 8.30 3.62
C CYS A 997 49.61 6.86 4.05
N PRO A 998 48.64 6.19 4.69
CA PRO A 998 48.73 4.77 4.99
C PRO A 998 48.95 3.94 3.71
N SER A 999 49.54 2.77 3.86
CA SER A 999 49.72 1.80 2.78
C SER A 999 48.37 1.18 2.43
N GLY A 1000 47.96 1.31 1.16
CA GLY A 1000 46.57 1.09 0.80
C GLY A 1000 46.29 1.01 -0.68
N ASP A 1001 45.18 0.37 -1.03
CA ASP A 1001 44.54 0.50 -2.34
C ASP A 1001 43.51 1.64 -2.28
N TYR A 1002 43.94 2.82 -2.72
CA TYR A 1002 43.11 4.02 -2.80
C TYR A 1002 42.08 3.89 -3.93
N ARG A 1003 40.80 4.04 -3.60
CA ARG A 1003 39.66 3.76 -4.49
C ARG A 1003 39.12 5.03 -5.16
N ILE A 1004 38.92 6.08 -4.37
CA ILE A 1004 38.50 7.44 -4.76
C ILE A 1004 39.00 8.43 -3.69
N GLY A 1005 39.05 9.73 -4.01
CA GLY A 1005 39.36 10.79 -3.05
C GLY A 1005 39.31 12.20 -3.67
N THR A 1006 39.83 13.17 -2.93
CA THR A 1006 39.97 14.58 -3.30
C THR A 1006 41.22 15.18 -2.67
N VAL A 1007 42.03 15.90 -3.45
CA VAL A 1007 42.99 16.88 -2.92
C VAL A 1007 42.36 18.26 -3.03
N LYS A 1008 42.07 18.85 -1.87
CA LYS A 1008 41.56 20.21 -1.73
C LYS A 1008 42.74 21.18 -1.74
N ILE A 1009 42.71 22.21 -2.57
CA ILE A 1009 43.80 23.19 -2.73
C ILE A 1009 43.23 24.58 -2.54
N ASN A 1010 43.70 25.31 -1.53
CA ASN A 1010 43.47 26.74 -1.38
C ASN A 1010 44.70 27.49 -1.89
N TRP A 1011 44.53 28.34 -2.89
CA TRP A 1011 45.61 29.02 -3.58
C TRP A 1011 45.21 30.41 -4.06
N SER A 1012 46.22 31.27 -4.25
CA SER A 1012 46.09 32.63 -4.76
C SER A 1012 47.02 32.83 -5.95
N GLY A 1013 46.54 33.49 -7.00
CA GLY A 1013 47.32 33.89 -8.17
C GLY A 1013 46.82 35.19 -8.77
N SER A 1014 47.56 35.73 -9.73
CA SER A 1014 47.15 36.88 -10.55
C SER A 1014 47.66 36.64 -11.96
N GLU A 1015 46.74 36.42 -12.90
CA GLU A 1015 47.01 35.96 -14.28
C GLU A 1015 48.03 34.81 -14.36
N SER A 1016 47.83 33.77 -13.55
CA SER A 1016 48.73 32.60 -13.50
C SER A 1016 48.04 31.31 -13.92
N LEU A 1017 48.84 30.27 -14.20
CA LEU A 1017 48.39 28.97 -14.66
C LEU A 1017 48.99 27.88 -13.77
N ALA A 1018 48.14 27.13 -13.08
CA ALA A 1018 48.51 25.98 -12.26
C ALA A 1018 48.36 24.67 -13.04
N ARG A 1019 49.25 23.70 -12.77
CA ARG A 1019 49.10 22.30 -13.15
C ARG A 1019 49.29 21.41 -11.93
N VAL A 1020 48.45 20.38 -11.77
CA VAL A 1020 48.46 19.50 -10.59
C VAL A 1020 48.76 18.06 -11.00
N TYR A 1021 49.73 17.46 -10.32
CA TYR A 1021 50.07 16.04 -10.40
C TYR A 1021 49.99 15.37 -9.04
N LEU A 1022 49.69 14.07 -9.02
CA LEU A 1022 49.79 13.19 -7.86
C LEU A 1022 50.81 12.08 -8.13
N TYR A 1023 51.42 11.54 -7.09
CA TYR A 1023 52.38 10.43 -7.23
C TYR A 1023 51.71 9.09 -6.95
N ASN A 1024 51.77 8.15 -7.91
CA ASN A 1024 51.10 6.84 -7.83
C ASN A 1024 52.04 5.69 -7.40
N SER A 1025 53.11 6.00 -6.66
CA SER A 1025 54.24 5.13 -6.30
C SER A 1025 55.22 4.75 -7.43
N SER A 1026 54.87 4.94 -8.71
CA SER A 1026 55.81 4.77 -9.83
C SER A 1026 56.13 6.07 -10.58
N GLU A 1027 55.12 6.89 -10.86
CA GLU A 1027 55.23 8.09 -11.70
C GLU A 1027 54.34 9.26 -11.22
N TRP A 1028 54.49 10.42 -11.86
CA TRP A 1028 53.65 11.59 -11.63
C TRP A 1028 52.44 11.58 -12.58
N VAL A 1029 51.28 11.20 -12.05
CA VAL A 1029 50.01 11.23 -12.79
C VAL A 1029 49.47 12.66 -12.82
N GLU A 1030 49.24 13.20 -14.01
CA GLU A 1030 48.61 14.50 -14.20
C GLU A 1030 47.11 14.40 -13.90
N VAL A 1031 46.61 15.23 -12.98
CA VAL A 1031 45.19 15.23 -12.57
C VAL A 1031 44.47 16.54 -12.90
N VAL A 1032 45.22 17.63 -13.11
CA VAL A 1032 44.72 18.90 -13.66
C VAL A 1032 45.74 19.42 -14.67
N HIS A 1033 45.42 19.39 -15.97
CA HIS A 1033 46.34 19.72 -17.06
C HIS A 1033 46.72 21.21 -17.12
N SER A 1034 45.75 22.09 -16.87
CA SER A 1034 45.93 23.54 -16.83
C SER A 1034 44.75 24.15 -16.10
N TYR A 1035 45.00 25.14 -15.25
CA TYR A 1035 43.99 25.78 -14.43
C TYR A 1035 44.37 27.26 -14.24
N HIS A 1036 43.54 28.18 -14.71
CA HIS A 1036 43.78 29.62 -14.60
C HIS A 1036 43.42 30.12 -13.21
N LEU A 1037 44.31 30.94 -12.63
CA LEU A 1037 44.21 31.40 -11.25
C LEU A 1037 44.53 32.90 -11.17
N ASN A 1038 43.47 33.70 -10.96
CA ASN A 1038 43.52 35.16 -10.92
C ASN A 1038 43.01 35.78 -9.60
N THR A 1039 42.67 34.94 -8.63
CA THR A 1039 42.15 35.34 -7.32
C THR A 1039 42.63 34.37 -6.25
N THR A 1040 42.18 34.54 -5.01
CA THR A 1040 42.26 33.52 -3.96
C THR A 1040 41.02 32.65 -4.00
N GLU A 1041 41.17 31.35 -4.24
CA GLU A 1041 40.06 30.38 -4.26
C GLU A 1041 40.45 29.02 -3.69
N GLU A 1042 39.46 28.14 -3.55
CA GLU A 1042 39.63 26.79 -3.03
C GLU A 1042 39.01 25.75 -3.97
N LYS A 1043 39.80 24.77 -4.43
CA LYS A 1043 39.40 23.78 -5.42
C LYS A 1043 39.56 22.34 -4.92
N ASN A 1044 38.51 21.54 -5.09
CA ASN A 1044 38.59 20.08 -4.93
C ASN A 1044 39.06 19.43 -6.23
N VAL A 1045 40.24 18.80 -6.22
CA VAL A 1045 40.77 17.98 -7.32
C VAL A 1045 40.46 16.51 -7.03
N SER A 1046 39.57 15.91 -7.81
CA SER A 1046 39.19 14.50 -7.67
C SER A 1046 40.38 13.56 -7.89
N VAL A 1047 40.47 12.52 -7.07
CA VAL A 1047 41.47 11.46 -7.13
C VAL A 1047 40.78 10.14 -7.46
N LEU A 1048 41.21 9.49 -8.53
CA LEU A 1048 40.69 8.20 -8.97
C LEU A 1048 41.65 7.05 -8.58
N ARG A 1049 41.13 5.82 -8.63
CA ARG A 1049 41.90 4.59 -8.36
C ARG A 1049 43.21 4.57 -9.14
N GLY A 1050 44.33 4.39 -8.43
CA GLY A 1050 45.66 4.31 -9.05
C GLY A 1050 46.31 5.65 -9.43
N GLN A 1051 45.71 6.79 -9.10
CA GLN A 1051 46.34 8.11 -9.29
C GLN A 1051 47.21 8.55 -8.09
N ILE A 1052 47.03 7.94 -6.92
CA ILE A 1052 47.83 8.25 -5.72
C ILE A 1052 48.19 6.98 -4.94
N ALA A 1053 49.41 6.94 -4.40
CA ALA A 1053 49.89 5.92 -3.46
C ALA A 1053 51.09 6.48 -2.65
N PRO A 1054 51.39 5.94 -1.45
CA PRO A 1054 52.57 6.36 -0.71
C PRO A 1054 53.86 6.04 -1.49
N ASN A 1055 54.81 6.96 -1.40
CA ASN A 1055 56.16 6.80 -1.97
C ASN A 1055 57.07 5.96 -1.04
N GLY A 1056 58.32 5.76 -1.46
CA GLY A 1056 59.37 5.12 -0.65
C GLY A 1056 59.66 5.78 0.71
N THR A 1057 59.16 6.98 1.00
CA THR A 1057 59.25 7.59 2.36
C THR A 1057 57.98 7.49 3.20
N GLY A 1058 56.90 6.86 2.70
CA GLY A 1058 55.65 6.61 3.44
C GLY A 1058 54.62 7.74 3.33
N TYR A 1059 54.74 8.62 2.34
CA TYR A 1059 53.84 9.77 2.15
C TYR A 1059 53.27 9.79 0.73
N CYS A 1060 52.01 10.21 0.61
CA CYS A 1060 51.44 10.53 -0.70
C CYS A 1060 51.84 11.95 -1.08
N LEU A 1061 52.23 12.14 -2.34
CA LEU A 1061 52.75 13.43 -2.81
C LEU A 1061 51.76 14.08 -3.79
N ALA A 1062 51.58 15.39 -3.64
CA ALA A 1062 50.99 16.25 -4.67
C ALA A 1062 52.02 17.29 -5.12
N LYS A 1063 52.00 17.60 -6.41
CA LYS A 1063 52.93 18.54 -7.05
C LYS A 1063 52.11 19.59 -7.81
N VAL A 1064 52.28 20.86 -7.43
CA VAL A 1064 51.72 22.00 -8.16
C VAL A 1064 52.85 22.67 -8.93
N GLU A 1065 52.71 22.76 -10.24
CA GLU A 1065 53.66 23.44 -11.14
C GLU A 1065 53.05 24.74 -11.63
N ASN A 1066 53.85 25.82 -11.61
CA ASN A 1066 53.44 27.14 -12.05
C ASN A 1066 53.87 27.35 -13.51
N LEU A 1067 52.90 27.34 -14.42
CA LEU A 1067 53.04 27.56 -15.86
C LEU A 1067 52.82 29.03 -16.27
N GLY A 1068 52.41 29.88 -15.32
CA GLY A 1068 52.13 31.30 -15.55
C GLY A 1068 53.33 32.22 -15.31
N ASN A 1069 53.13 33.51 -15.59
CA ASN A 1069 54.17 34.54 -15.46
C ASN A 1069 54.21 35.21 -14.06
N SER A 1070 53.24 34.90 -13.19
CA SER A 1070 53.12 35.42 -11.82
C SER A 1070 53.25 34.30 -10.79
N ASN A 1071 53.73 34.63 -9.58
CA ASN A 1071 53.77 33.68 -8.47
C ASN A 1071 52.38 33.12 -8.14
N ILE A 1072 52.32 31.84 -7.79
CA ILE A 1072 51.14 31.21 -7.17
C ILE A 1072 51.45 31.06 -5.68
N THR A 1073 50.62 31.62 -4.81
CA THR A 1073 50.70 31.43 -3.36
C THR A 1073 49.76 30.28 -2.98
N LEU A 1074 50.30 29.15 -2.55
CA LEU A 1074 49.49 28.10 -1.95
C LEU A 1074 49.22 28.50 -0.49
N ASN A 1075 47.96 28.52 -0.07
CA ASN A 1075 47.55 28.92 1.28
C ASN A 1075 47.29 27.71 2.19
N SER A 1076 46.75 26.63 1.63
CA SER A 1076 46.67 25.32 2.26
C SER A 1076 46.40 24.24 1.21
N LEU A 1077 46.76 22.99 1.53
CA LEU A 1077 46.25 21.82 0.83
C LEU A 1077 45.69 20.84 1.88
N ALA A 1078 44.70 20.04 1.52
CA ALA A 1078 44.23 18.92 2.34
C ALA A 1078 43.93 17.71 1.45
N PHE A 1079 44.21 16.52 1.96
CA PHE A 1079 43.96 15.25 1.30
C PHE A 1079 42.85 14.50 2.05
N ARG A 1080 41.80 14.11 1.32
CA ARG A 1080 40.74 13.20 1.77
C ARG A 1080 40.65 12.05 0.78
N ALA A 1081 40.75 10.80 1.23
CA ALA A 1081 40.56 9.66 0.34
C ALA A 1081 40.03 8.42 1.05
N TYR A 1082 39.44 7.55 0.23
CA TYR A 1082 38.89 6.27 0.63
C TYR A 1082 39.81 5.14 0.15
N TYR A 1083 40.31 4.33 1.07
CA TYR A 1083 41.33 3.32 0.81
C TYR A 1083 41.07 2.01 1.54
N LYS A 1084 41.55 0.91 0.97
CA LYS A 1084 41.63 -0.38 1.65
C LYS A 1084 43.03 -0.52 2.24
N PRO A 1085 43.22 -0.58 3.56
CA PRO A 1085 44.51 -0.85 4.19
C PRO A 1085 45.14 -2.15 3.67
N LYS A 1086 46.46 -2.16 3.55
CA LYS A 1086 47.25 -3.37 3.22
C LYS A 1086 48.68 -3.25 3.74
N VAL A 1087 49.38 -4.37 3.85
CA VAL A 1087 50.84 -4.37 3.95
C VAL A 1087 51.43 -4.15 2.55
N SER A 1088 52.33 -3.17 2.38
CA SER A 1088 53.13 -3.04 1.15
C SER A 1088 54.61 -2.89 1.44
N VAL A 1089 55.45 -3.41 0.54
CA VAL A 1089 56.81 -2.92 0.34
C VAL A 1089 56.69 -1.55 -0.33
N LEU A 1090 57.18 -0.50 0.32
CA LEU A 1090 57.26 0.85 -0.24
C LEU A 1090 58.56 1.07 -1.03
N ASP A 1091 59.63 0.40 -0.62
CA ASP A 1091 60.97 0.62 -1.15
C ASP A 1091 61.85 -0.62 -0.98
N ILE A 1092 62.87 -0.74 -1.84
CA ILE A 1092 63.84 -1.83 -1.86
C ILE A 1092 65.23 -1.21 -1.93
N ILE A 1093 65.85 -1.04 -0.76
CA ILE A 1093 67.14 -0.34 -0.61
C ILE A 1093 68.28 -1.36 -0.78
N PRO A 1094 69.12 -1.27 -1.84
CA PRO A 1094 70.26 -2.15 -2.03
C PRO A 1094 71.48 -1.57 -1.32
N GLU A 1095 72.18 -2.35 -0.49
CA GLU A 1095 73.32 -1.88 0.30
C GLU A 1095 74.58 -2.72 0.04
N VAL A 1096 75.72 -2.05 -0.13
CA VAL A 1096 77.07 -2.64 -0.12
C VAL A 1096 77.89 -1.92 0.95
N ASP A 1097 78.53 -2.69 1.84
CA ASP A 1097 79.26 -2.19 3.03
C ASP A 1097 78.50 -1.13 3.87
N GLY A 1098 77.16 -1.24 3.92
CA GLY A 1098 76.28 -0.33 4.66
C GLY A 1098 76.05 1.03 3.99
N ASN A 1099 76.36 1.16 2.69
CA ASN A 1099 76.01 2.31 1.88
C ASN A 1099 75.00 1.90 0.80
N GLU A 1100 73.97 2.71 0.60
CA GLU A 1100 72.95 2.56 -0.44
C GLU A 1100 73.58 2.68 -1.85
N THR A 1101 73.30 1.72 -2.73
CA THR A 1101 73.82 1.70 -4.10
C THR A 1101 72.73 1.50 -5.15
N ASN A 1102 72.86 2.23 -6.26
CA ASN A 1102 71.96 2.17 -7.42
C ASN A 1102 72.54 1.35 -8.59
N GLY A 1103 73.63 0.60 -8.37
CA GLY A 1103 74.23 -0.24 -9.41
C GLY A 1103 75.36 -1.14 -8.93
N MET A 1104 75.61 -2.24 -9.65
CA MET A 1104 76.69 -3.19 -9.36
C MET A 1104 77.96 -2.86 -10.16
N VAL A 1105 79.13 -2.96 -9.51
CA VAL A 1105 80.44 -2.93 -10.17
C VAL A 1105 80.95 -4.37 -10.31
N PHE A 1106 81.01 -4.88 -11.55
CA PHE A 1106 81.50 -6.23 -11.82
C PHE A 1106 83.01 -6.34 -11.56
N GLY A 1107 83.38 -6.95 -10.44
CA GLY A 1107 84.76 -7.40 -10.16
C GLY A 1107 85.18 -7.40 -8.70
N GLU A 1108 84.51 -6.64 -7.83
CA GLU A 1108 84.90 -6.49 -6.42
C GLU A 1108 83.77 -6.91 -5.44
N ASP A 1109 82.50 -6.69 -5.80
CA ASP A 1109 81.34 -7.05 -4.96
C ASP A 1109 80.54 -8.24 -5.54
N GLU A 1110 80.64 -9.44 -4.95
CA GLU A 1110 79.82 -10.61 -5.35
C GLU A 1110 78.49 -10.74 -4.58
N VAL A 1111 78.26 -9.94 -3.53
CA VAL A 1111 77.05 -9.98 -2.69
C VAL A 1111 76.65 -8.57 -2.25
N PHE A 1112 75.39 -8.19 -2.45
CA PHE A 1112 74.79 -6.99 -1.87
C PHE A 1112 73.64 -7.37 -0.92
N ASN A 1113 73.45 -6.58 0.14
CA ASN A 1113 72.32 -6.72 1.04
C ASN A 1113 71.09 -5.99 0.47
N VAL A 1114 69.89 -6.45 0.85
CA VAL A 1114 68.63 -5.81 0.44
C VAL A 1114 67.77 -5.54 1.66
N SER A 1115 67.59 -4.25 1.96
CA SER A 1115 66.75 -3.73 3.04
C SER A 1115 65.35 -3.42 2.48
N LEU A 1116 64.37 -4.26 2.80
CA LEU A 1116 62.96 -4.03 2.41
C LEU A 1116 62.30 -3.03 3.36
N LYS A 1117 61.75 -1.95 2.80
CA LYS A 1117 61.02 -0.93 3.57
C LYS A 1117 59.53 -1.22 3.50
N ILE A 1118 58.98 -1.78 4.58
CA ILE A 1118 57.59 -2.24 4.65
C ILE A 1118 56.76 -1.25 5.47
N GLN A 1119 55.55 -0.93 5.00
CA GLN A 1119 54.54 -0.19 5.75
C GLN A 1119 53.29 -1.07 5.92
N ASN A 1120 52.79 -1.13 7.15
CA ASN A 1120 51.46 -1.67 7.49
C ASN A 1120 50.53 -0.51 7.89
N SER A 1121 49.22 -0.72 7.95
CA SER A 1121 48.22 0.35 8.10
C SER A 1121 46.95 -0.08 8.84
#